data_AF-A0A1F2TW21-F1
#
_entry.id   AF-A0A1F2TW21-F1
#
_cell.length_a   1.000
_cell.length_b   1.000
_cell.length_c   1.000
_cell.angle_alpha   90.00
_cell.angle_beta   90.00
_cell.angle_gamma   90.00
#
_symmetry.space_group_name_H-M   'P 1'
#
loop_
_entity.id
_entity.type
_entity.pdbx_description
1 polymer ?
#
loop_
_entity_poly.entity_id
_entity_poly.type
_entity_poly.pdbx_seq_one_letter_code
_entity_poly.pdbx_strand_id
1 'polypeptide(L)'
;MAVATTVAKSYLSFARVLAASFLRYHPDIPFFVLLADEVDDCFVPAAEPFRLLRLADLKIPGLADLRFRYSQQELTYSATGYLLSHLLDRGFSGAAFLKQESLVLGDMTDVFSTMDHHSIVLVPHLLAPLPGKEGIARELNILQSGVYNVGFLGVSGKPCARAFLTWWQDRLRDHCRHDVPQGMHFEQRWLDLVPAYFDDVHILRDPGFNVGHWNLPERDVRLDGDRVLAGEEPCRFFRFSGFDPDQPLAVTKYSSRLTMANAGPAAELFARYRTLLEDAGYSETKGWPYAYGHFDNGVPIPGAARRFHRELGDRSAQFGDPFQTGKPGSYFNWLNEPIDDRSDPFGTITRFWRAVYDQRPDVRQTYPDLCGADREAFITWTEQFGIREHGVAERFLVHPSRPAPRLRSVQLRTCESTLGVNLAGRFASEKGIGEAARSLERGLAAAGIAYVLNNYEDPLSSNEERTLTGFSNASPYPVNLLCADPVAMPAFTALHAATYLAGHHNVAHWAWEFSDFPRAWAPYFEHLDEVWVASTFVQQAVAKVSPIPVRTVPYCIRDDLHARACGPDVTLPADRMIFLFAFDFASHFARKNPLGLVRAFKRAFGRHDDVLLVLKCARSHLAPADLARLREAAEGARVEFIDRVLPRQQVLSLMRRADCYVSLHRTEGFGLTLAEAMDLGKPVVATGYSGNLDFMTASNSFLVDYRLVPVQQNWGPYTEGHVWADPDLDHAAALMRLVYEDRARAQEVGRRARQDILARLHPRVVGEHVGRLLSAATGGGVRAAV
;
A
#
# COMPACT_ATOMS: atom_id res chain seq x y z
N MET A 1 4.34 43.12 -15.05
CA MET A 1 4.65 41.76 -14.55
C MET A 1 3.37 41.11 -14.02
N ALA A 2 3.26 39.79 -14.11
CA ALA A 2 2.23 38.98 -13.45
C ALA A 2 2.87 37.71 -12.86
N VAL A 3 2.29 37.17 -11.78
CA VAL A 3 2.72 35.89 -11.20
C VAL A 3 1.56 34.91 -11.20
N ALA A 4 1.83 33.64 -11.47
CA ALA A 4 0.78 32.65 -11.54
C ALA A 4 1.19 31.25 -11.08
N THR A 5 0.17 30.44 -10.78
CA THR A 5 0.31 29.01 -10.50
C THR A 5 -0.82 28.22 -11.19
N THR A 6 -0.69 26.90 -11.23
CA THR A 6 -1.70 25.97 -11.75
C THR A 6 -2.10 24.99 -10.66
N VAL A 7 -3.39 24.76 -10.48
CA VAL A 7 -3.92 23.79 -9.50
C VAL A 7 -5.15 23.07 -10.03
N ALA A 8 -5.40 21.87 -9.54
CA ALA A 8 -6.74 21.32 -9.51
C ALA A 8 -7.46 21.77 -8.22
N LYS A 9 -8.78 21.67 -8.14
CA LYS A 9 -9.50 22.21 -6.97
C LYS A 9 -9.16 21.49 -5.67
N SER A 10 -8.74 20.22 -5.75
CA SER A 10 -8.27 19.49 -4.57
C SER A 10 -6.99 20.07 -3.94
N TYR A 11 -6.27 20.90 -4.70
CA TYR A 11 -5.07 21.63 -4.28
C TYR A 11 -5.33 23.14 -4.07
N LEU A 12 -6.59 23.58 -3.96
CA LEU A 12 -6.91 25.00 -3.81
C LEU A 12 -6.30 25.62 -2.54
N SER A 13 -6.21 24.86 -1.45
CA SER A 13 -5.53 25.28 -0.21
C SER A 13 -4.05 25.63 -0.44
N PHE A 14 -3.35 24.89 -1.29
CA PHE A 14 -1.96 25.19 -1.67
C PHE A 14 -1.86 26.51 -2.44
N ALA A 15 -2.78 26.76 -3.39
CA ALA A 15 -2.83 28.03 -4.11
C ALA A 15 -3.14 29.22 -3.18
N ARG A 16 -4.04 29.05 -2.20
CA ARG A 16 -4.34 30.08 -1.20
C ARG A 16 -3.10 30.44 -0.38
N VAL A 17 -2.38 29.44 0.15
CA VAL A 17 -1.15 29.68 0.92
C VAL A 17 -0.07 30.35 0.06
N LEU A 18 0.13 29.88 -1.17
CA LEU A 18 1.09 30.49 -2.09
C LEU A 18 0.72 31.93 -2.43
N ALA A 19 -0.52 32.21 -2.81
CA ALA A 19 -0.98 33.55 -3.14
C ALA A 19 -0.89 34.51 -1.94
N ALA A 20 -1.34 34.08 -0.76
CA ALA A 20 -1.28 34.89 0.45
C ALA A 20 0.17 35.22 0.85
N SER A 21 1.05 34.22 0.82
CA SER A 21 2.48 34.44 1.11
C SER A 21 3.16 35.33 0.08
N PHE A 22 2.82 35.22 -1.20
CA PHE A 22 3.33 36.10 -2.25
C PHE A 22 2.85 37.55 -2.11
N LEU A 23 1.54 37.76 -1.95
CA LEU A 23 0.92 39.08 -1.88
C LEU A 23 1.33 39.86 -0.63
N ARG A 24 1.82 39.18 0.42
CA ARG A 24 2.44 39.83 1.58
C ARG A 24 3.67 40.67 1.20
N TYR A 25 4.46 40.21 0.23
CA TYR A 25 5.66 40.92 -0.23
C TYR A 25 5.40 41.76 -1.49
N HIS A 26 4.44 41.36 -2.32
CA HIS A 26 4.18 41.98 -3.62
C HIS A 26 2.68 42.30 -3.82
N PRO A 27 2.09 43.19 -3.01
CA PRO A 27 0.64 43.48 -3.08
C PRO A 27 0.21 44.10 -4.41
N ASP A 28 1.13 44.78 -5.12
CA ASP A 28 0.85 45.46 -6.38
C ASP A 28 1.01 44.56 -7.62
N ILE A 29 1.56 43.36 -7.46
CA ILE A 29 1.73 42.40 -8.57
C ILE A 29 0.53 41.45 -8.59
N PRO A 30 -0.25 41.41 -9.68
CA PRO A 30 -1.42 40.54 -9.74
C PRO A 30 -1.00 39.06 -9.74
N PHE A 31 -1.62 38.30 -8.83
CA PHE A 31 -1.45 36.85 -8.73
C PHE A 31 -2.62 36.11 -9.39
N PHE A 32 -2.31 35.18 -10.29
CA PHE A 32 -3.29 34.39 -11.03
C PHE A 32 -3.21 32.91 -10.64
N VAL A 33 -4.37 32.25 -10.59
CA VAL A 33 -4.44 30.79 -10.41
C VAL A 33 -5.20 30.23 -11.59
N LEU A 34 -4.57 29.37 -12.38
CA LEU A 34 -5.27 28.58 -13.38
C LEU A 34 -5.82 27.32 -12.72
N LEU A 35 -7.14 27.17 -12.78
CA LEU A 35 -7.83 25.94 -12.40
C LEU A 35 -7.81 24.95 -13.56
N ALA A 36 -7.03 23.88 -13.40
CA ALA A 36 -7.02 22.71 -14.28
C ALA A 36 -8.09 21.69 -13.86
N ASP A 37 -9.31 22.19 -13.61
CA ASP A 37 -10.48 21.50 -13.05
C ASP A 37 -11.71 22.39 -13.33
N GLU A 38 -12.88 22.00 -12.83
CA GLU A 38 -14.08 22.85 -12.80
C GLU A 38 -14.40 23.34 -11.38
N VAL A 39 -15.12 24.46 -11.25
CA VAL A 39 -15.43 25.02 -9.92
C VAL A 39 -16.43 24.16 -9.16
N ASP A 40 -17.43 23.60 -9.85
CA ASP A 40 -18.46 22.68 -9.32
C ASP A 40 -19.07 23.11 -7.98
N ASP A 41 -19.31 24.42 -7.82
CA ASP A 41 -19.78 25.06 -6.60
C ASP A 41 -18.98 24.72 -5.31
N CYS A 42 -17.75 24.20 -5.45
CA CYS A 42 -16.88 23.83 -4.34
C CYS A 42 -16.32 25.07 -3.61
N PHE A 43 -16.22 26.20 -4.29
CA PHE A 43 -15.75 27.46 -3.73
C PHE A 43 -16.28 28.65 -4.54
N VAL A 44 -16.20 29.86 -3.98
CA VAL A 44 -16.63 31.09 -4.66
C VAL A 44 -15.40 31.80 -5.24
N PRO A 45 -15.19 31.83 -6.57
CA PRO A 45 -13.99 32.41 -7.17
C PRO A 45 -13.71 33.86 -6.79
N ALA A 46 -14.75 34.66 -6.59
CA ALA A 46 -14.62 36.07 -6.21
C ALA A 46 -14.17 36.30 -4.75
N ALA A 47 -14.23 35.26 -3.90
CA ALA A 47 -13.80 35.33 -2.51
C ALA A 47 -12.32 34.91 -2.33
N GLU A 48 -11.67 34.39 -3.38
CA GLU A 48 -10.28 33.94 -3.32
C GLU A 48 -9.29 35.11 -3.36
N PRO A 49 -8.11 35.00 -2.71
CA PRO A 49 -7.11 36.06 -2.68
C PRO A 49 -6.36 36.26 -4.01
N PHE A 50 -6.79 35.60 -5.09
CA PHE A 50 -6.13 35.59 -6.39
C PHE A 50 -7.14 35.71 -7.53
N ARG A 51 -6.65 36.03 -8.72
CA ARG A 51 -7.46 36.07 -9.94
C ARG A 51 -7.56 34.67 -10.54
N LEU A 52 -8.73 34.05 -10.47
CA LEU A 52 -8.98 32.75 -11.06
C LEU A 52 -9.04 32.83 -12.60
N LEU A 53 -8.36 31.91 -13.27
CA LEU A 53 -8.52 31.58 -14.68
C LEU A 53 -8.97 30.13 -14.80
N ARG A 54 -9.78 29.82 -15.80
CA ARG A 54 -10.18 28.45 -16.17
C ARG A 54 -9.45 28.03 -17.43
N LEU A 55 -9.31 26.72 -17.65
CA LEU A 55 -8.73 26.21 -18.91
C LEU A 55 -9.41 26.77 -20.16
N ALA A 56 -10.73 27.01 -20.10
CA ALA A 56 -11.49 27.59 -21.21
C ALA A 56 -11.14 29.05 -21.52
N ASP A 57 -10.51 29.77 -20.61
CA ASP A 57 -10.03 31.15 -20.83
C ASP A 57 -8.74 31.17 -21.67
N LEU A 58 -8.05 30.03 -21.79
CA LEU A 58 -6.79 29.89 -22.49
C LEU A 58 -7.01 29.40 -23.92
N LYS A 59 -6.14 29.83 -24.84
CA LYS A 59 -6.13 29.38 -26.23
C LYS A 59 -5.43 28.02 -26.36
N ILE A 60 -6.03 26.98 -25.78
CA ILE A 60 -5.51 25.61 -25.80
C ILE A 60 -6.09 24.87 -27.02
N PRO A 61 -5.28 24.49 -28.02
CA PRO A 61 -5.74 23.68 -29.13
C PRO A 61 -6.23 22.32 -28.63
N GLY A 62 -7.42 21.90 -29.05
CA GLY A 62 -7.96 20.59 -28.68
C GLY A 62 -8.22 20.43 -27.18
N LEU A 63 -8.65 21.48 -26.46
CA LEU A 63 -8.84 21.46 -25.01
C LEU A 63 -9.65 20.24 -24.50
N ALA A 64 -10.69 19.81 -25.23
CA ALA A 64 -11.46 18.63 -24.86
C ALA A 64 -10.62 17.34 -24.85
N ASP A 65 -9.77 17.14 -25.87
CA ASP A 65 -8.82 16.03 -25.90
C ASP A 65 -7.80 16.16 -24.76
N LEU A 66 -7.25 17.37 -24.53
CA LEU A 66 -6.27 17.60 -23.48
C LEU A 66 -6.82 17.22 -22.08
N ARG A 67 -8.09 17.58 -21.79
CA ARG A 67 -8.80 17.23 -20.54
C ARG A 67 -8.96 15.72 -20.37
N PHE A 68 -9.17 14.98 -21.46
CA PHE A 68 -9.33 13.54 -21.41
C PHE A 68 -7.99 12.81 -21.35
N ARG A 69 -7.01 13.25 -22.14
CA ARG A 69 -5.75 12.53 -22.35
C ARG A 69 -4.86 12.52 -21.12
N TYR A 70 -4.97 13.52 -20.25
CA TYR A 70 -4.10 13.67 -19.09
C TYR A 70 -4.81 13.33 -17.77
N SER A 71 -4.06 12.74 -16.84
CA SER A 71 -4.47 12.68 -15.44
C SER A 71 -4.53 14.10 -14.83
N GLN A 72 -5.13 14.24 -13.64
CA GLN A 72 -5.22 15.52 -12.92
C GLN A 72 -3.86 16.24 -12.82
N GLN A 73 -2.82 15.52 -12.39
CA GLN A 73 -1.49 16.08 -12.22
C GLN A 73 -0.85 16.46 -13.57
N GLU A 74 -0.95 15.59 -14.57
CA GLU A 74 -0.40 15.86 -15.91
C GLU A 74 -1.11 17.06 -16.58
N LEU A 75 -2.44 17.17 -16.45
CA LEU A 75 -3.20 18.29 -17.01
C LEU A 75 -2.78 19.62 -16.37
N THR A 76 -2.69 19.64 -15.04
CA THR A 76 -2.25 20.80 -14.26
C THR A 76 -0.89 21.32 -14.73
N TYR A 77 0.05 20.42 -15.01
CA TYR A 77 1.41 20.76 -15.42
C TYR A 77 1.51 21.08 -16.92
N SER A 78 0.75 20.41 -17.77
CA SER A 78 0.73 20.67 -19.21
C SER A 78 0.22 22.08 -19.55
N ALA A 79 -0.63 22.65 -18.69
CA ALA A 79 -1.24 23.95 -18.87
C ALA A 79 -0.29 25.14 -18.58
N THR A 80 0.86 24.92 -17.94
CA THR A 80 1.79 25.98 -17.51
C THR A 80 2.27 26.87 -18.66
N GLY A 81 2.64 26.28 -19.80
CA GLY A 81 3.07 27.04 -20.98
C GLY A 81 1.96 27.92 -21.54
N TYR A 82 0.72 27.42 -21.57
CA TYR A 82 -0.44 28.16 -22.07
C TYR A 82 -0.85 29.31 -21.13
N LEU A 83 -0.76 29.09 -19.82
CA LEU A 83 -0.97 30.13 -18.81
C LEU A 83 -0.02 31.31 -19.01
N LEU A 84 1.28 31.03 -19.13
CA LEU A 84 2.28 32.08 -19.30
C LEU A 84 2.07 32.86 -20.61
N SER A 85 1.79 32.17 -21.73
CA SER A 85 1.44 32.85 -22.99
C SER A 85 0.19 33.70 -22.86
N HIS A 86 -0.86 33.20 -22.21
CA HIS A 86 -2.11 33.95 -22.01
C HIS A 86 -1.86 35.24 -21.24
N LEU A 87 -1.02 35.21 -20.20
CA LEU A 87 -0.66 36.42 -19.44
C LEU A 87 0.11 37.43 -20.32
N LEU A 88 1.09 36.98 -21.09
CA LEU A 88 1.81 37.87 -22.02
C LEU A 88 0.89 38.47 -23.09
N ASP A 89 -0.10 37.71 -23.57
CA ASP A 89 -1.09 38.19 -24.54
C ASP A 89 -2.07 39.21 -23.95
N ARG A 90 -2.26 39.22 -22.62
CA ARG A 90 -3.01 40.27 -21.91
C ARG A 90 -2.22 41.57 -21.70
N GLY A 91 -0.99 41.65 -22.25
CA GLY A 91 -0.18 42.86 -22.24
C GLY A 91 0.76 43.00 -21.04
N PHE A 92 0.92 41.95 -20.22
CA PHE A 92 1.94 41.99 -19.17
C PHE A 92 3.35 41.93 -19.78
N SER A 93 4.25 42.80 -19.30
CA SER A 93 5.65 42.86 -19.74
C SER A 93 6.46 41.57 -19.51
N GLY A 94 6.03 40.78 -18.52
CA GLY A 94 6.56 39.46 -18.19
C GLY A 94 5.59 38.70 -17.30
N ALA A 95 5.79 37.39 -17.20
CA ALA A 95 5.03 36.47 -16.37
C ALA A 95 5.98 35.49 -15.65
N ALA A 96 5.77 35.27 -14.36
CA ALA A 96 6.48 34.25 -13.59
C ALA A 96 5.53 33.15 -13.12
N PHE A 97 5.96 31.91 -13.22
CA PHE A 97 5.27 30.76 -12.65
C PHE A 97 5.90 30.38 -11.31
N LEU A 98 5.08 30.19 -10.28
CA LEU A 98 5.45 29.56 -9.02
C LEU A 98 4.61 28.32 -8.85
N LYS A 99 5.25 27.18 -8.60
CA LYS A 99 4.52 25.92 -8.47
C LYS A 99 3.75 25.87 -7.13
N GLN A 100 2.61 25.19 -7.09
CA GLN A 100 1.62 25.34 -6.02
C GLN A 100 2.12 24.95 -4.62
N GLU A 101 3.05 23.99 -4.49
CA GLU A 101 3.62 23.63 -3.18
C GLU A 101 4.76 24.54 -2.71
N SER A 102 4.62 25.86 -2.90
CA SER A 102 5.60 26.88 -2.52
C SER A 102 5.10 27.72 -1.34
N LEU A 103 6.04 28.20 -0.52
CA LEU A 103 5.82 29.28 0.44
C LEU A 103 6.79 30.41 0.14
N VAL A 104 6.29 31.62 -0.14
CA VAL A 104 7.13 32.81 -0.35
C VAL A 104 7.51 33.38 1.02
N LEU A 105 8.80 33.62 1.20
CA LEU A 105 9.45 33.96 2.47
C LEU A 105 10.21 35.29 2.42
N GLY A 106 10.30 35.92 1.24
CA GLY A 106 11.00 37.17 1.05
C GLY A 106 10.65 37.89 -0.24
N ASP A 107 11.11 39.14 -0.35
CA ASP A 107 10.98 39.94 -1.57
C ASP A 107 11.70 39.28 -2.76
N MET A 108 11.00 39.22 -3.90
CA MET A 108 11.45 38.63 -5.16
C MET A 108 11.59 39.69 -6.28
N THR A 109 11.63 40.98 -5.96
CA THR A 109 11.65 42.05 -6.97
C THR A 109 12.84 41.93 -7.93
N ASP A 110 14.00 41.52 -7.42
CA ASP A 110 15.24 41.37 -8.20
C ASP A 110 15.12 40.34 -9.33
N VAL A 111 14.45 39.20 -9.08
CA VAL A 111 14.23 38.20 -10.15
C VAL A 111 13.23 38.70 -11.18
N PHE A 112 12.27 39.55 -10.78
CA PHE A 112 11.34 40.15 -11.71
C PHE A 112 12.03 41.17 -12.63
N SER A 113 12.93 41.99 -12.09
CA SER A 113 13.78 42.90 -12.89
C SER A 113 14.72 42.16 -13.83
N THR A 114 15.12 40.93 -13.51
CA THR A 114 15.92 40.09 -14.42
C THR A 114 15.19 39.82 -15.75
N MET A 115 13.84 39.73 -15.73
CA MET A 115 13.03 39.57 -16.94
C MET A 115 12.96 40.83 -17.83
N ASP A 116 13.37 42.00 -17.33
CA ASP A 116 13.51 43.20 -18.17
C ASP A 116 14.69 43.03 -19.15
N HIS A 117 15.75 42.33 -18.71
CA HIS A 117 16.97 42.11 -19.47
C HIS A 117 17.01 40.77 -20.20
N HIS A 118 16.29 39.75 -19.72
CA HIS A 118 16.30 38.41 -20.29
C HIS A 118 14.92 37.92 -20.77
N SER A 119 14.92 36.97 -21.69
CA SER A 119 13.69 36.38 -22.23
C SER A 119 13.15 35.27 -21.34
N ILE A 120 14.04 34.41 -20.84
CA ILE A 120 13.69 33.23 -20.06
C ILE A 120 14.57 33.19 -18.80
N VAL A 121 13.97 32.93 -17.64
CA VAL A 121 14.68 32.78 -16.36
C VAL A 121 14.40 31.40 -15.78
N LEU A 122 15.44 30.59 -15.62
CA LEU A 122 15.37 29.24 -15.06
C LEU A 122 16.08 29.15 -13.72
N VAL A 123 15.61 28.27 -12.84
CA VAL A 123 16.28 27.90 -11.59
C VAL A 123 16.75 26.44 -11.65
N PRO A 124 18.01 26.14 -11.28
CA PRO A 124 18.48 24.76 -11.18
C PRO A 124 18.03 24.10 -9.86
N HIS A 125 18.07 22.77 -9.79
CA HIS A 125 17.88 22.05 -8.52
C HIS A 125 19.06 22.25 -7.56
N LEU A 126 20.29 22.23 -8.09
CA LEU A 126 21.56 22.35 -7.37
C LEU A 126 22.41 23.46 -7.99
N LEU A 127 23.24 24.12 -7.18
CA LEU A 127 24.23 25.10 -7.67
C LEU A 127 25.67 24.59 -7.57
N ALA A 128 25.90 23.59 -6.73
CA ALA A 128 27.18 22.95 -6.48
C ALA A 128 27.02 21.41 -6.40
N PRO A 129 28.08 20.65 -6.73
CA PRO A 129 28.05 19.19 -6.61
C PRO A 129 27.92 18.76 -5.14
N LEU A 130 27.26 17.63 -4.91
CA LEU A 130 27.08 17.05 -3.58
C LEU A 130 28.14 15.98 -3.29
N PRO A 131 28.87 16.05 -2.16
CA PRO A 131 29.94 15.09 -1.89
C PRO A 131 29.42 13.70 -1.49
N GLY A 132 30.25 12.69 -1.72
CA GLY A 132 30.04 11.33 -1.25
C GLY A 132 28.97 10.52 -2.01
N LYS A 133 28.78 9.26 -1.61
CA LYS A 133 27.85 8.32 -2.28
C LYS A 133 26.40 8.81 -2.25
N GLU A 134 26.00 9.48 -1.17
CA GLU A 134 24.64 10.02 -1.04
C GLU A 134 24.40 11.22 -1.95
N GLY A 135 25.41 12.08 -2.13
CA GLY A 135 25.37 13.19 -3.09
C GLY A 135 25.17 12.70 -4.51
N ILE A 136 25.98 11.71 -4.96
CA ILE A 136 25.85 11.08 -6.28
C ILE A 136 24.45 10.49 -6.47
N ALA A 137 23.90 9.78 -5.47
CA ALA A 137 22.55 9.22 -5.57
C ALA A 137 21.47 10.29 -5.75
N ARG A 138 21.62 11.46 -5.13
CA ARG A 138 20.71 12.61 -5.32
C ARG A 138 20.87 13.22 -6.71
N GLU A 139 22.10 13.40 -7.18
CA GLU A 139 22.37 13.90 -8.53
C GLU A 139 21.78 12.98 -9.60
N LEU A 140 21.90 11.65 -9.45
CA LEU A 140 21.25 10.68 -10.35
C LEU A 140 19.72 10.84 -10.38
N ASN A 141 19.09 11.13 -9.24
CA ASN A 141 17.65 11.39 -9.19
C ASN A 141 17.26 12.70 -9.88
N ILE A 142 18.09 13.74 -9.76
CA ILE A 142 17.92 15.01 -10.49
C ILE A 142 18.10 14.79 -11.99
N LEU A 143 19.09 13.99 -12.40
CA LEU A 143 19.28 13.62 -13.80
C LEU A 143 18.10 12.81 -14.37
N GLN A 144 17.24 12.22 -13.54
CA GLN A 144 16.00 11.57 -13.99
C GLN A 144 14.79 12.52 -14.02
N SER A 145 14.83 13.61 -13.24
CA SER A 145 13.69 14.53 -13.05
C SER A 145 13.84 15.90 -13.74
N GLY A 146 15.05 16.28 -14.15
CA GLY A 146 15.37 17.56 -14.78
C GLY A 146 16.41 18.34 -13.99
N VAL A 147 17.42 18.91 -14.66
CA VAL A 147 18.43 19.77 -14.02
C VAL A 147 17.79 21.08 -13.57
N TYR A 148 16.94 21.66 -14.42
CA TYR A 148 16.16 22.85 -14.07
C TYR A 148 14.84 22.45 -13.41
N ASN A 149 14.47 23.13 -12.33
CA ASN A 149 13.24 22.89 -11.59
C ASN A 149 12.19 23.91 -11.99
N VAL A 150 10.97 23.47 -12.29
CA VAL A 150 9.87 24.37 -12.66
C VAL A 150 9.08 24.86 -11.43
N GLY A 151 9.71 24.83 -10.26
CA GLY A 151 9.25 25.54 -9.06
C GLY A 151 9.22 27.04 -9.27
N PHE A 152 10.10 27.54 -10.14
CA PHE A 152 10.06 28.89 -10.70
C PHE A 152 10.39 28.86 -12.20
N LEU A 153 9.66 29.65 -12.99
CA LEU A 153 9.98 29.93 -14.40
C LEU A 153 9.56 31.36 -14.71
N GLY A 154 10.51 32.20 -15.14
CA GLY A 154 10.24 33.56 -15.60
C GLY A 154 10.28 33.65 -17.12
N VAL A 155 9.33 34.38 -17.71
CA VAL A 155 9.31 34.70 -19.14
C VAL A 155 8.92 36.15 -19.38
N SER A 156 9.58 36.84 -20.31
CA SER A 156 9.22 38.20 -20.71
C SER A 156 8.36 38.23 -21.99
N GLY A 157 7.89 39.40 -22.39
CA GLY A 157 7.14 39.59 -23.63
C GLY A 157 7.97 39.49 -24.92
N LYS A 158 9.29 39.27 -24.81
CA LYS A 158 10.25 39.28 -25.92
C LYS A 158 10.02 38.13 -26.93
N PRO A 159 10.45 38.27 -28.20
CA PRO A 159 10.28 37.24 -29.21
C PRO A 159 10.86 35.87 -28.83
N CYS A 160 12.04 35.83 -28.18
CA CYS A 160 12.67 34.59 -27.76
C CYS A 160 11.83 33.82 -26.72
N ALA A 161 11.26 34.51 -25.73
CA ALA A 161 10.36 33.91 -24.75
C ALA A 161 9.08 33.34 -25.41
N ARG A 162 8.51 34.05 -26.39
CA ARG A 162 7.33 33.59 -27.14
C ARG A 162 7.65 32.36 -28.00
N ALA A 163 8.82 32.32 -28.62
CA ALA A 163 9.31 31.15 -29.35
C ALA A 163 9.48 29.94 -28.42
N PHE A 164 10.07 30.15 -27.23
CA PHE A 164 10.17 29.12 -26.19
C PHE A 164 8.80 28.59 -25.77
N LEU A 165 7.86 29.46 -25.42
CA LEU A 165 6.53 29.03 -24.98
C LEU A 165 5.79 28.26 -26.08
N THR A 166 5.91 28.68 -27.34
CA THR A 166 5.31 27.98 -28.50
C THR A 166 5.90 26.58 -28.65
N TRP A 167 7.23 26.45 -28.60
CA TRP A 167 7.91 25.17 -28.65
C TRP A 167 7.55 24.28 -27.45
N TRP A 168 7.54 24.84 -26.25
CA TRP A 168 7.26 24.09 -25.03
C TRP A 168 5.82 23.60 -25.02
N GLN A 169 4.84 24.44 -25.38
CA GLN A 169 3.44 24.03 -25.56
C GLN A 169 3.28 22.87 -26.54
N ASP A 170 4.00 22.89 -27.67
CA ASP A 170 3.96 21.78 -28.63
C ASP A 170 4.46 20.46 -28.00
N ARG A 171 5.50 20.51 -27.16
CA ARG A 171 5.96 19.34 -26.39
C ARG A 171 4.97 18.94 -25.30
N LEU A 172 4.43 19.90 -24.54
CA LEU A 172 3.53 19.64 -23.42
C LEU A 172 2.15 19.15 -23.84
N ARG A 173 1.70 19.47 -25.06
CA ARG A 173 0.47 18.93 -25.65
C ARG A 173 0.48 17.40 -25.62
N ASP A 174 1.62 16.81 -26.03
CA ASP A 174 1.72 15.38 -26.24
C ASP A 174 2.53 14.63 -25.16
N HIS A 175 3.48 15.31 -24.52
CA HIS A 175 4.53 14.67 -23.71
C HIS A 175 4.72 15.25 -22.29
N CYS A 176 3.71 15.90 -21.70
CA CYS A 176 3.72 16.23 -20.28
C CYS A 176 3.31 15.04 -19.40
N ARG A 177 4.22 14.08 -19.15
CA ARG A 177 3.93 12.84 -18.40
C ARG A 177 5.07 12.39 -17.50
N HIS A 178 4.74 11.58 -16.50
CA HIS A 178 5.75 10.89 -15.69
C HIS A 178 6.13 9.56 -16.34
N ASP A 179 7.26 9.53 -17.05
CA ASP A 179 7.74 8.37 -17.80
C ASP A 179 9.28 8.38 -17.83
N VAL A 180 9.86 8.07 -16.66
CA VAL A 180 11.31 8.12 -16.40
C VAL A 180 12.12 7.23 -17.38
N PRO A 181 11.70 6.00 -17.73
CA PRO A 181 12.43 5.18 -18.71
C PRO A 181 12.56 5.84 -20.09
N GLN A 182 11.59 6.64 -20.50
CA GLN A 182 11.62 7.41 -21.74
C GLN A 182 12.21 8.83 -21.55
N GLY A 183 12.82 9.10 -20.39
CA GLY A 183 13.46 10.38 -20.10
C GLY A 183 12.47 11.53 -19.90
N MET A 184 11.22 11.26 -19.51
CA MET A 184 10.21 12.29 -19.25
C MET A 184 9.88 12.40 -17.76
N HIS A 185 9.86 13.64 -17.28
CA HIS A 185 9.38 14.00 -15.96
C HIS A 185 8.51 15.27 -16.08
N PHE A 186 7.28 15.05 -16.53
CA PHE A 186 6.27 16.07 -16.77
C PHE A 186 6.77 17.21 -17.66
N GLU A 187 6.44 18.45 -17.31
CA GLU A 187 6.84 19.68 -18.00
C GLU A 187 8.30 20.06 -17.76
N GLN A 188 8.84 19.66 -16.62
CA GLN A 188 10.13 20.11 -16.11
C GLN A 188 11.31 19.62 -16.94
N ARG A 189 11.33 18.34 -17.32
CA ARG A 189 12.49 17.74 -17.98
C ARG A 189 12.84 18.37 -19.34
N TRP A 190 11.84 18.95 -20.01
CA TRP A 190 12.04 19.69 -21.26
C TRP A 190 12.92 20.94 -21.09
N LEU A 191 12.95 21.53 -19.89
CA LEU A 191 13.73 22.74 -19.61
C LEU A 191 15.24 22.52 -19.73
N ASP A 192 15.71 21.27 -19.65
CA ASP A 192 17.13 20.94 -19.83
C ASP A 192 17.65 21.26 -21.23
N LEU A 193 16.76 21.33 -22.23
CA LEU A 193 17.10 21.68 -23.61
C LEU A 193 17.11 23.20 -23.85
N VAL A 194 16.48 23.98 -22.97
CA VAL A 194 16.23 25.41 -23.20
C VAL A 194 17.53 26.22 -23.40
N PRO A 195 18.58 26.06 -22.56
CA PRO A 195 19.83 26.80 -22.77
C PRO A 195 20.56 26.45 -24.07
N ALA A 196 20.24 25.31 -24.69
CA ALA A 196 20.83 24.90 -25.96
C ALA A 196 20.03 25.41 -27.18
N TYR A 197 18.74 25.73 -27.01
CA TYR A 197 17.84 26.11 -28.11
C TYR A 197 17.57 27.61 -28.20
N PHE A 198 17.77 28.35 -27.12
CA PHE A 198 17.38 29.75 -27.02
C PHE A 198 18.56 30.60 -26.50
N ASP A 199 18.85 31.69 -27.21
CA ASP A 199 20.04 32.51 -26.95
C ASP A 199 19.90 33.49 -25.77
N ASP A 200 18.67 33.78 -25.32
CA ASP A 200 18.39 34.76 -24.26
C ASP A 200 17.79 34.08 -23.02
N VAL A 201 18.61 33.24 -22.38
CA VAL A 201 18.27 32.47 -21.18
C VAL A 201 19.17 32.90 -20.02
N HIS A 202 18.56 33.27 -18.90
CA HIS A 202 19.23 33.52 -17.64
C HIS A 202 19.05 32.34 -16.69
N ILE A 203 20.16 31.80 -16.19
CA ILE A 203 20.13 30.79 -15.14
C ILE A 203 20.33 31.50 -13.80
N LEU A 204 19.26 31.60 -13.02
CA LEU A 204 19.30 32.22 -11.71
C LEU A 204 20.03 31.31 -10.73
N ARG A 205 21.22 31.74 -10.30
CA ARG A 205 22.12 31.00 -9.39
C ARG A 205 22.13 31.56 -7.97
N ASP A 206 21.02 32.14 -7.53
CA ASP A 206 20.84 32.63 -6.17
C ASP A 206 20.42 31.47 -5.23
N PRO A 207 21.17 31.17 -4.15
CA PRO A 207 20.87 30.07 -3.25
C PRO A 207 19.58 30.25 -2.43
N GLY A 208 19.05 31.48 -2.33
CA GLY A 208 17.79 31.80 -1.68
C GLY A 208 16.55 31.39 -2.49
N PHE A 209 16.70 31.04 -3.77
CA PHE A 209 15.61 30.60 -4.63
C PHE A 209 15.54 29.08 -4.70
N ASN A 210 14.31 28.56 -4.86
CA ASN A 210 14.07 27.15 -5.14
C ASN A 210 14.66 26.18 -4.10
N VAL A 211 14.61 26.59 -2.82
CA VAL A 211 15.08 25.78 -1.69
C VAL A 211 14.08 24.66 -1.42
N GLY A 212 14.54 23.43 -1.25
CA GLY A 212 13.66 22.27 -1.04
C GLY A 212 14.42 21.04 -0.57
N HIS A 213 13.69 19.95 -0.31
CA HIS A 213 14.27 18.73 0.29
C HIS A 213 15.48 18.13 -0.46
N TRP A 214 15.57 18.34 -1.78
CA TRP A 214 16.66 17.83 -2.61
C TRP A 214 17.98 18.55 -2.37
N ASN A 215 17.94 19.86 -2.11
CA ASN A 215 19.11 20.72 -1.95
C ASN A 215 19.41 21.15 -0.51
N LEU A 216 18.66 20.71 0.50
CA LEU A 216 19.00 20.97 1.91
C LEU A 216 20.46 20.62 2.30
N PRO A 217 21.09 19.54 1.80
CA PRO A 217 22.51 19.31 2.10
C PRO A 217 23.47 20.34 1.48
N GLU A 218 23.04 21.04 0.42
CA GLU A 218 23.79 22.11 -0.24
C GLU A 218 23.42 23.50 0.30
N ARG A 219 22.18 23.65 0.76
CA ARG A 219 21.55 24.89 1.24
C ARG A 219 21.28 24.74 2.73
N ASP A 220 22.22 25.17 3.55
CA ASP A 220 22.03 25.22 4.99
C ASP A 220 20.88 26.17 5.35
N VAL A 221 19.73 25.61 5.71
CA VAL A 221 18.53 26.38 6.07
C VAL A 221 18.60 26.75 7.53
N ARG A 222 18.54 28.05 7.82
CA ARG A 222 18.57 28.60 9.18
C ARG A 222 17.36 29.51 9.40
N LEU A 223 16.80 29.46 10.60
CA LEU A 223 15.67 30.29 11.00
C LEU A 223 16.15 31.32 12.03
N ASP A 224 15.85 32.59 11.79
CA ASP A 224 16.06 33.72 12.70
C ASP A 224 14.73 34.44 12.90
N GLY A 225 13.93 33.93 13.84
CA GLY A 225 12.54 34.32 14.04
C GLY A 225 11.67 34.02 12.81
N ASP A 226 11.21 35.08 12.15
CA ASP A 226 10.44 35.02 10.90
C ASP A 226 11.32 35.01 9.64
N ARG A 227 12.61 35.34 9.76
CA ARG A 227 13.54 35.33 8.64
C ARG A 227 14.07 33.92 8.42
N VAL A 228 14.10 33.51 7.15
CA VAL A 228 14.66 32.23 6.73
C VAL A 228 15.86 32.51 5.84
N LEU A 229 16.99 31.88 6.14
CA LEU A 229 18.21 31.98 5.35
C LEU A 229 18.48 30.65 4.66
N ALA A 230 19.10 30.71 3.47
CA ALA A 230 19.60 29.56 2.73
C ALA A 230 21.08 29.80 2.42
N GLY A 231 21.97 29.21 3.23
CA GLY A 231 23.36 29.66 3.30
C GLY A 231 23.44 31.04 3.94
N GLU A 232 24.12 31.98 3.30
CA GLU A 232 24.24 33.37 3.78
C GLU A 232 23.15 34.30 3.22
N GLU A 233 22.39 33.84 2.22
CA GLU A 233 21.37 34.65 1.55
C GLU A 233 19.98 34.47 2.16
N PRO A 234 19.10 35.49 2.09
CA PRO A 234 17.70 35.34 2.44
C PRO A 234 16.99 34.33 1.54
N CYS A 235 16.29 33.36 2.15
CA CYS A 235 15.43 32.44 1.42
C CYS A 235 14.20 33.19 0.89
N ARG A 236 14.04 33.21 -0.44
CA ARG A 236 12.92 33.90 -1.12
C ARG A 236 11.68 33.04 -1.18
N PHE A 237 11.84 31.74 -1.46
CA PHE A 237 10.75 30.77 -1.33
C PHE A 237 11.28 29.36 -1.05
N PHE A 238 10.46 28.60 -0.33
CA PHE A 238 10.72 27.19 -0.01
C PHE A 238 9.70 26.29 -0.71
N ARG A 239 10.15 25.14 -1.20
CA ARG A 239 9.40 24.14 -1.96
C ARG A 239 9.11 22.90 -1.13
N PHE A 240 7.84 22.60 -0.93
CA PHE A 240 7.32 21.44 -0.19
C PHE A 240 7.00 20.26 -1.13
N SER A 241 7.84 20.04 -2.15
CA SER A 241 7.59 19.02 -3.17
C SER A 241 7.43 17.63 -2.57
N GLY A 242 6.26 17.03 -2.77
CA GLY A 242 5.91 15.70 -2.28
C GLY A 242 5.60 15.63 -0.78
N PHE A 243 5.53 16.76 -0.08
CA PHE A 243 5.04 16.81 1.31
C PHE A 243 3.55 16.46 1.36
N ASP A 244 3.18 15.63 2.33
CA ASP A 244 1.80 15.19 2.57
C ASP A 244 1.41 15.60 4.00
N PRO A 245 0.50 16.58 4.18
CA PRO A 245 0.07 17.04 5.50
C PRO A 245 -0.53 15.93 6.39
N ASP A 246 -1.09 14.87 5.80
CA ASP A 246 -1.62 13.70 6.51
C ASP A 246 -0.50 12.73 6.98
N GLN A 247 0.73 12.92 6.51
CA GLN A 247 1.92 12.18 6.93
C GLN A 247 2.96 13.12 7.56
N PRO A 248 2.66 13.76 8.69
CA PRO A 248 3.40 14.91 9.19
C PRO A 248 4.82 14.62 9.68
N LEU A 249 5.25 13.35 9.72
CA LEU A 249 6.62 12.96 10.04
C LEU A 249 7.52 12.84 8.80
N ALA A 250 6.93 12.73 7.61
CA ALA A 250 7.64 12.66 6.35
C ALA A 250 7.74 14.05 5.72
N VAL A 251 8.92 14.43 5.23
CA VAL A 251 9.11 15.71 4.52
C VAL A 251 8.80 15.60 3.03
N THR A 252 8.86 14.40 2.46
CA THR A 252 8.52 14.14 1.07
C THR A 252 8.20 12.66 0.85
N LYS A 253 7.24 12.35 -0.03
CA LYS A 253 6.95 10.99 -0.49
C LYS A 253 8.02 10.40 -1.40
N TYR A 254 8.93 11.21 -1.94
CA TYR A 254 9.94 10.78 -2.90
C TYR A 254 11.20 10.20 -2.25
N SER A 255 11.37 10.36 -0.94
CA SER A 255 12.54 9.88 -0.21
C SER A 255 12.19 9.60 1.25
N SER A 256 12.43 8.38 1.69
CA SER A 256 12.35 8.00 3.11
C SER A 256 13.60 8.36 3.92
N ARG A 257 14.66 8.90 3.26
CA ARG A 257 15.93 9.23 3.92
C ARG A 257 15.86 10.54 4.71
N LEU A 258 15.04 11.47 4.24
CA LEU A 258 14.80 12.75 4.90
C LEU A 258 13.44 12.70 5.58
N THR A 259 13.42 13.02 6.87
CA THR A 259 12.25 12.98 7.77
C THR A 259 12.25 14.26 8.59
N MET A 260 11.15 14.56 9.28
CA MET A 260 11.12 15.71 10.18
C MET A 260 12.20 15.65 11.26
N ALA A 261 12.60 14.46 11.68
CA ALA A 261 13.63 14.27 12.72
C ALA A 261 15.05 14.63 12.25
N ASN A 262 15.34 14.58 10.95
CA ASN A 262 16.68 14.83 10.40
C ASN A 262 16.72 15.92 9.32
N ALA A 263 15.63 16.69 9.15
CA ALA A 263 15.57 17.85 8.26
C ALA A 263 16.19 19.11 8.88
N GLY A 264 16.73 19.03 10.10
CA GLY A 264 17.34 20.16 10.79
C GLY A 264 16.35 21.31 11.00
N PRO A 265 16.78 22.58 10.92
CA PRO A 265 15.89 23.73 11.10
C PRO A 265 14.75 23.78 10.07
N ALA A 266 14.92 23.20 8.88
CA ALA A 266 13.86 23.17 7.87
C ALA A 266 12.60 22.42 8.34
N ALA A 267 12.70 21.49 9.31
CA ALA A 267 11.55 20.78 9.88
C ALA A 267 10.49 21.75 10.45
N GLU A 268 10.93 22.88 11.00
CA GLU A 268 10.02 23.90 11.51
C GLU A 268 9.22 24.56 10.37
N LEU A 269 9.82 24.77 9.20
CA LEU A 269 9.11 25.29 8.03
C LEU A 269 8.03 24.33 7.54
N PHE A 270 8.27 23.02 7.56
CA PHE A 270 7.26 22.01 7.24
C PHE A 270 6.08 22.04 8.22
N ALA A 271 6.35 22.20 9.52
CA ALA A 271 5.31 22.31 10.54
C ALA A 271 4.49 23.61 10.38
N ARG A 272 5.17 24.75 10.13
CA ARG A 272 4.52 26.04 9.83
C ARG A 272 3.66 25.93 8.57
N TYR A 273 4.18 25.34 7.50
CA TYR A 273 3.47 25.18 6.23
C TYR A 273 2.22 24.29 6.36
N ARG A 274 2.32 23.19 7.12
CA ARG A 274 1.14 22.36 7.43
C ARG A 274 0.05 23.17 8.12
N THR A 275 0.40 23.98 9.11
CA THR A 275 -0.58 24.84 9.82
C THR A 275 -1.26 25.80 8.85
N LEU A 276 -0.48 26.47 7.98
CA LEU A 276 -1.01 27.36 6.95
C LEU A 276 -1.96 26.63 5.98
N LEU A 277 -1.66 25.39 5.61
CA LEU A 277 -2.52 24.59 4.74
C LEU A 277 -3.84 24.22 5.41
N GLU A 278 -3.81 23.82 6.69
CA GLU A 278 -5.05 23.55 7.45
C GLU A 278 -5.92 24.80 7.57
N ASP A 279 -5.32 25.95 7.90
CA ASP A 279 -6.01 27.24 7.98
C ASP A 279 -6.59 27.66 6.62
N ALA A 280 -5.94 27.27 5.52
CA ALA A 280 -6.41 27.48 4.15
C ALA A 280 -7.46 26.45 3.67
N GLY A 281 -7.89 25.54 4.55
CA GLY A 281 -8.95 24.56 4.31
C GLY A 281 -8.49 23.24 3.70
N TYR A 282 -7.23 22.81 3.91
CA TYR A 282 -6.70 21.56 3.34
C TYR A 282 -7.58 20.33 3.59
N SER A 283 -8.07 20.17 4.82
CA SER A 283 -8.95 19.06 5.21
C SER A 283 -10.22 18.95 4.36
N GLU A 284 -10.74 20.09 3.89
CA GLU A 284 -11.90 20.15 3.00
C GLU A 284 -11.49 19.96 1.54
N THR A 285 -10.53 20.77 1.06
CA THR A 285 -10.19 20.81 -0.37
C THR A 285 -9.71 19.44 -0.87
N LYS A 286 -8.94 18.70 -0.06
CA LYS A 286 -8.36 17.41 -0.47
C LYS A 286 -9.41 16.37 -0.88
N GLY A 287 -10.65 16.50 -0.39
CA GLY A 287 -11.75 15.59 -0.69
C GLY A 287 -12.56 15.95 -1.94
N TRP A 288 -12.30 17.10 -2.58
CA TRP A 288 -13.11 17.54 -3.71
C TRP A 288 -12.83 16.72 -4.99
N PRO A 289 -13.88 16.32 -5.73
CA PRO A 289 -13.77 15.36 -6.82
C PRO A 289 -13.21 15.99 -8.09
N TYR A 290 -12.22 15.40 -8.74
CA TYR A 290 -11.69 15.91 -10.01
C TYR A 290 -12.74 15.84 -11.15
N ALA A 291 -13.07 16.97 -11.78
CA ALA A 291 -14.17 17.08 -12.75
C ALA A 291 -13.97 16.18 -13.99
N TYR A 292 -12.73 16.05 -14.44
CA TYR A 292 -12.40 15.25 -15.63
C TYR A 292 -12.04 13.80 -15.28
N GLY A 293 -12.38 13.33 -14.07
CA GLY A 293 -12.02 11.99 -13.57
C GLY A 293 -12.94 10.85 -14.05
N HIS A 294 -14.12 11.18 -14.57
CA HIS A 294 -15.18 10.22 -14.87
C HIS A 294 -15.74 10.42 -16.28
N PHE A 295 -16.27 9.36 -16.87
CA PHE A 295 -17.16 9.44 -18.03
C PHE A 295 -18.50 10.09 -17.63
N ASP A 296 -19.30 10.53 -18.60
CA ASP A 296 -20.59 11.19 -18.37
C ASP A 296 -21.63 10.33 -17.63
N ASN A 297 -21.41 9.02 -17.56
CA ASN A 297 -22.22 8.05 -16.83
C ASN A 297 -21.71 7.77 -15.40
N GLY A 298 -20.71 8.51 -14.93
CA GLY A 298 -20.16 8.39 -13.58
C GLY A 298 -19.11 7.28 -13.41
N VAL A 299 -18.72 6.57 -14.46
CA VAL A 299 -17.66 5.56 -14.38
C VAL A 299 -16.28 6.24 -14.30
N PRO A 300 -15.42 5.90 -13.32
CA PRO A 300 -14.04 6.42 -13.27
C PRO A 300 -13.25 6.07 -14.52
N ILE A 301 -12.46 7.02 -15.05
CA ILE A 301 -11.61 6.80 -16.24
C ILE A 301 -10.26 6.24 -15.79
N PRO A 302 -9.91 4.96 -16.10
CA PRO A 302 -8.64 4.38 -15.72
C PRO A 302 -7.47 5.06 -16.43
N GLY A 303 -6.29 5.10 -15.79
CA GLY A 303 -5.08 5.67 -16.40
C GLY A 303 -4.67 4.98 -17.71
N ALA A 304 -4.93 3.67 -17.82
CA ALA A 304 -4.70 2.90 -19.05
C ALA A 304 -5.62 3.34 -20.20
N ALA A 305 -6.88 3.69 -19.92
CA ALA A 305 -7.81 4.20 -20.94
C ALA A 305 -7.31 5.55 -21.51
N ARG A 306 -6.86 6.47 -20.65
CA ARG A 306 -6.25 7.73 -21.12
C ARG A 306 -5.02 7.49 -21.97
N ARG A 307 -4.17 6.54 -21.57
CA ARG A 307 -2.97 6.16 -22.34
C ARG A 307 -3.33 5.62 -23.71
N PHE A 308 -4.31 4.72 -23.77
CA PHE A 308 -4.72 4.12 -25.02
C PHE A 308 -5.37 5.13 -25.97
N HIS A 309 -6.21 6.05 -25.43
CA HIS A 309 -6.77 7.15 -26.23
C HIS A 309 -5.67 7.95 -26.93
N ARG A 310 -4.58 8.27 -26.23
CA ARG A 310 -3.42 8.98 -26.82
C ARG A 310 -2.71 8.18 -27.89
N GLU A 311 -2.51 6.88 -27.66
CA GLU A 311 -1.82 6.00 -28.60
C GLU A 311 -2.59 5.82 -29.92
N LEU A 312 -3.91 6.08 -29.92
CA LEU A 312 -4.70 6.12 -31.14
C LEU A 312 -4.38 7.32 -32.04
N GLY A 313 -3.74 8.37 -31.51
CA GLY A 313 -3.38 9.57 -32.27
C GLY A 313 -4.59 10.16 -33.01
N ASP A 314 -4.42 10.48 -34.30
CA ASP A 314 -5.50 11.02 -35.15
C ASP A 314 -6.75 10.12 -35.22
N ARG A 315 -6.62 8.81 -34.98
CA ARG A 315 -7.75 7.88 -34.96
C ARG A 315 -8.69 8.12 -33.79
N SER A 316 -8.24 8.78 -32.71
CA SER A 316 -9.11 9.15 -31.59
C SER A 316 -10.22 10.11 -31.99
N ALA A 317 -10.02 10.92 -33.03
CA ALA A 317 -11.01 11.89 -33.52
C ALA A 317 -12.35 11.23 -33.93
N GLN A 318 -12.34 9.94 -34.29
CA GLN A 318 -13.56 9.20 -34.66
C GLN A 318 -14.57 9.11 -33.51
N PHE A 319 -14.12 9.20 -32.26
CA PHE A 319 -14.98 9.06 -31.08
C PHE A 319 -15.70 10.36 -30.70
N GLY A 320 -15.28 11.51 -31.26
CA GLY A 320 -15.81 12.82 -30.86
C GLY A 320 -15.39 13.18 -29.44
N ASP A 321 -16.36 13.45 -28.56
CA ASP A 321 -16.12 13.71 -27.14
C ASP A 321 -15.89 12.38 -26.38
N PRO A 322 -14.66 12.08 -25.92
CA PRO A 322 -14.33 10.79 -25.30
C PRO A 322 -14.93 10.61 -23.90
N PHE A 323 -15.49 11.66 -23.29
CA PHE A 323 -16.22 11.55 -22.03
C PHE A 323 -17.63 10.98 -22.22
N GLN A 324 -18.21 11.09 -23.42
CA GLN A 324 -19.58 10.68 -23.67
C GLN A 324 -19.72 9.17 -23.78
N THR A 325 -20.78 8.60 -23.19
CA THR A 325 -21.03 7.15 -23.25
C THR A 325 -22.30 6.77 -24.00
N GLY A 326 -23.26 7.69 -24.16
CA GLY A 326 -24.59 7.41 -24.70
C GLY A 326 -24.67 7.10 -26.20
N LYS A 327 -23.66 7.45 -26.99
CA LYS A 327 -23.66 7.21 -28.45
C LYS A 327 -23.14 5.81 -28.82
N PRO A 328 -23.79 5.08 -29.75
CA PRO A 328 -23.19 3.91 -30.38
C PRO A 328 -21.85 4.26 -31.05
N GLY A 329 -20.77 3.58 -30.67
CA GLY A 329 -19.41 3.90 -31.11
C GLY A 329 -18.69 5.02 -30.32
N SER A 330 -19.18 5.38 -29.13
CA SER A 330 -18.41 6.21 -28.20
C SER A 330 -17.10 5.54 -27.79
N TYR A 331 -16.10 6.31 -27.36
CA TYR A 331 -14.83 5.76 -26.90
C TYR A 331 -15.02 4.75 -25.75
N PHE A 332 -15.92 5.07 -24.82
CA PHE A 332 -16.29 4.18 -23.73
C PHE A 332 -16.87 2.85 -24.23
N ASN A 333 -17.83 2.88 -25.16
CA ASN A 333 -18.43 1.67 -25.69
C ASN A 333 -17.40 0.86 -26.49
N TRP A 334 -16.56 1.54 -27.27
CA TRP A 334 -15.50 0.93 -28.05
C TRP A 334 -14.46 0.22 -27.18
N LEU A 335 -14.05 0.81 -26.05
CA LEU A 335 -13.17 0.17 -25.08
C LEU A 335 -13.75 -1.14 -24.53
N ASN A 336 -15.07 -1.22 -24.40
CA ASN A 336 -15.80 -2.36 -23.88
C ASN A 336 -16.23 -3.37 -24.98
N GLU A 337 -15.90 -3.09 -26.25
CA GLU A 337 -16.15 -4.05 -27.32
C GLU A 337 -15.25 -5.28 -27.18
N PRO A 338 -15.78 -6.47 -27.49
CA PRO A 338 -14.97 -7.68 -27.67
C PRO A 338 -13.86 -7.49 -28.70
N ILE A 339 -12.70 -8.11 -28.47
CA ILE A 339 -11.66 -8.22 -29.50
C ILE A 339 -11.93 -9.35 -30.51
N ASP A 340 -12.89 -10.23 -30.22
CA ASP A 340 -13.31 -11.36 -31.04
C ASP A 340 -14.78 -11.75 -30.76
N ASP A 341 -15.37 -12.56 -31.65
CA ASP A 341 -16.76 -13.01 -31.54
C ASP A 341 -16.93 -14.25 -30.63
N ARG A 342 -15.92 -14.60 -29.82
CA ARG A 342 -15.99 -15.78 -28.97
C ARG A 342 -16.83 -15.50 -27.73
N SER A 343 -17.92 -16.25 -27.61
CA SER A 343 -18.76 -16.30 -26.41
C SER A 343 -18.21 -17.35 -25.45
N ASP A 344 -17.25 -16.98 -24.62
CA ASP A 344 -16.67 -17.86 -23.60
C ASP A 344 -17.47 -17.83 -22.29
N PRO A 345 -17.58 -18.95 -21.56
CA PRO A 345 -18.22 -18.99 -20.24
C PRO A 345 -17.54 -18.10 -19.18
N PHE A 346 -16.26 -17.77 -19.41
CA PHE A 346 -15.38 -17.02 -18.51
C PHE A 346 -15.35 -15.52 -18.80
N GLY A 347 -16.06 -15.05 -19.84
CA GLY A 347 -16.13 -13.64 -20.22
C GLY A 347 -15.43 -13.33 -21.54
N THR A 348 -15.60 -12.09 -22.00
CA THR A 348 -15.04 -11.56 -23.23
C THR A 348 -13.88 -10.59 -23.00
N ILE A 349 -12.71 -10.87 -23.60
CA ILE A 349 -11.59 -9.91 -23.59
C ILE A 349 -12.00 -8.66 -24.39
N THR A 350 -12.08 -7.53 -23.71
CA THR A 350 -12.43 -6.25 -24.32
C THR A 350 -11.20 -5.55 -24.92
N ARG A 351 -11.42 -4.57 -25.79
CA ARG A 351 -10.33 -3.73 -26.33
C ARG A 351 -9.51 -3.06 -25.22
N PHE A 352 -10.15 -2.69 -24.11
CA PHE A 352 -9.46 -2.16 -22.94
C PHE A 352 -8.43 -3.16 -22.39
N TRP A 353 -8.83 -4.41 -22.13
CA TRP A 353 -7.91 -5.42 -21.59
C TRP A 353 -6.82 -5.81 -22.58
N ARG A 354 -7.13 -5.80 -23.87
CA ARG A 354 -6.10 -5.95 -24.91
C ARG A 354 -5.08 -4.82 -24.88
N ALA A 355 -5.51 -3.57 -24.70
CA ALA A 355 -4.59 -2.44 -24.59
C ALA A 355 -3.72 -2.54 -23.33
N VAL A 356 -4.28 -2.97 -22.19
CA VAL A 356 -3.51 -3.25 -20.97
C VAL A 356 -2.45 -4.32 -21.22
N TYR A 357 -2.81 -5.41 -21.89
CA TYR A 357 -1.87 -6.47 -22.28
C TYR A 357 -0.74 -5.93 -23.16
N ASP A 358 -1.06 -5.19 -24.22
CA ASP A 358 -0.06 -4.68 -25.17
C ASP A 358 0.97 -3.75 -24.49
N GLN A 359 0.59 -3.09 -23.39
CA GLN A 359 1.44 -2.18 -22.61
C GLN A 359 2.25 -2.87 -21.50
N ARG A 360 2.04 -4.16 -21.24
CA ARG A 360 2.65 -4.90 -20.11
C ARG A 360 3.54 -6.03 -20.62
N PRO A 361 4.85 -5.79 -20.89
CA PRO A 361 5.76 -6.81 -21.38
C PRO A 361 5.80 -8.08 -20.52
N ASP A 362 5.69 -7.94 -19.20
CA ASP A 362 5.59 -9.02 -18.23
C ASP A 362 4.33 -9.88 -18.43
N VAL A 363 3.18 -9.23 -18.65
CA VAL A 363 1.90 -9.91 -18.90
C VAL A 363 1.91 -10.59 -20.27
N ARG A 364 2.49 -9.96 -21.29
CA ARG A 364 2.67 -10.57 -22.62
C ARG A 364 3.57 -11.79 -22.62
N GLN A 365 4.63 -11.73 -21.84
CA GLN A 365 5.54 -12.86 -21.67
C GLN A 365 4.83 -14.03 -20.97
N THR A 366 3.89 -13.74 -20.08
CA THR A 366 3.13 -14.75 -19.32
C THR A 366 1.98 -15.35 -20.12
N TYR A 367 1.30 -14.55 -20.95
CA TYR A 367 0.11 -14.98 -21.72
C TYR A 367 0.26 -14.71 -23.23
N PRO A 368 1.24 -15.33 -23.91
CA PRO A 368 1.58 -14.98 -25.30
C PRO A 368 0.44 -15.15 -26.31
N ASP A 369 -0.52 -16.05 -26.07
CA ASP A 369 -1.64 -16.34 -26.97
C ASP A 369 -3.02 -15.98 -26.37
N LEU A 370 -3.33 -14.68 -26.35
CA LEU A 370 -4.61 -14.13 -25.86
C LEU A 370 -5.87 -14.65 -26.58
N CYS A 371 -5.73 -15.08 -27.83
CA CYS A 371 -6.86 -15.55 -28.65
C CYS A 371 -6.88 -17.08 -28.76
N GLY A 372 -6.03 -17.79 -28.03
CA GLY A 372 -5.93 -19.24 -28.04
C GLY A 372 -5.66 -19.79 -26.66
N ALA A 373 -4.51 -20.42 -26.44
CA ALA A 373 -4.27 -21.24 -25.26
C ALA A 373 -4.25 -20.47 -23.93
N ASP A 374 -3.82 -19.20 -23.94
CA ASP A 374 -3.62 -18.43 -22.71
C ASP A 374 -4.82 -17.53 -22.36
N ARG A 375 -5.88 -17.57 -23.15
CA ARG A 375 -7.05 -16.69 -23.02
C ARG A 375 -7.70 -16.78 -21.63
N GLU A 376 -7.98 -17.99 -21.16
CA GLU A 376 -8.63 -18.22 -19.87
C GLU A 376 -7.75 -17.75 -18.71
N ALA A 377 -6.46 -18.04 -18.77
CA ALA A 377 -5.48 -17.61 -17.78
C ALA A 377 -5.31 -16.08 -17.77
N PHE A 378 -5.34 -15.44 -18.94
CA PHE A 378 -5.32 -13.98 -19.04
C PHE A 378 -6.60 -13.35 -18.47
N ILE A 379 -7.79 -13.85 -18.82
CA ILE A 379 -9.06 -13.38 -18.24
C ILE A 379 -9.02 -13.48 -16.71
N THR A 380 -8.59 -14.63 -16.19
CA THR A 380 -8.38 -14.87 -14.77
C THR A 380 -7.41 -13.85 -14.15
N TRP A 381 -6.31 -13.56 -14.83
CA TRP A 381 -5.36 -12.53 -14.39
C TRP A 381 -5.97 -11.13 -14.37
N THR A 382 -6.80 -10.77 -15.36
CA THR A 382 -7.48 -9.47 -15.36
C THR A 382 -8.38 -9.31 -14.14
N GLU A 383 -9.09 -10.37 -13.75
CA GLU A 383 -9.98 -10.38 -12.57
C GLU A 383 -9.21 -10.36 -11.24
N GLN A 384 -8.10 -11.09 -11.15
CA GLN A 384 -7.27 -11.20 -9.93
C GLN A 384 -6.40 -9.97 -9.66
N PHE A 385 -5.78 -9.45 -10.71
CA PHE A 385 -4.71 -8.47 -10.63
C PHE A 385 -5.02 -7.24 -11.47
N GLY A 386 -5.41 -7.44 -12.73
CA GLY A 386 -5.61 -6.35 -13.69
C GLY A 386 -6.55 -5.25 -13.19
N ILE A 387 -7.72 -5.60 -12.64
CA ILE A 387 -8.72 -4.62 -12.17
C ILE A 387 -8.14 -3.74 -11.08
N ARG A 388 -7.50 -4.36 -10.08
CA ARG A 388 -6.94 -3.66 -8.93
C ARG A 388 -5.69 -2.87 -9.32
N GLU A 389 -4.80 -3.45 -10.12
CA GLU A 389 -3.57 -2.80 -10.58
C GLU A 389 -3.84 -1.55 -11.42
N HIS A 390 -4.94 -1.54 -12.17
CA HIS A 390 -5.28 -0.45 -13.07
C HIS A 390 -6.44 0.45 -12.57
N GLY A 391 -6.97 0.20 -11.37
CA GLY A 391 -8.04 1.03 -10.77
C GLY A 391 -9.31 1.05 -11.61
N VAL A 392 -9.71 -0.12 -12.10
CA VAL A 392 -10.75 -0.29 -13.12
C VAL A 392 -12.11 -0.50 -12.46
N ALA A 393 -13.14 0.21 -12.92
CA ALA A 393 -14.51 0.04 -12.43
C ALA A 393 -15.17 -1.23 -12.98
N GLU A 394 -16.21 -1.73 -12.29
CA GLU A 394 -16.96 -2.95 -12.62
C GLU A 394 -17.48 -2.99 -14.07
N ARG A 395 -17.67 -1.83 -14.72
CA ARG A 395 -18.19 -1.77 -16.09
C ARG A 395 -17.14 -2.03 -17.18
N PHE A 396 -15.86 -2.01 -16.83
CA PHE A 396 -14.75 -2.46 -17.69
C PHE A 396 -14.40 -3.93 -17.43
N LEU A 397 -15.22 -4.64 -16.65
CA LEU A 397 -15.10 -6.09 -16.52
C LEU A 397 -15.25 -6.75 -17.88
N VAL A 398 -14.69 -7.95 -17.94
CA VAL A 398 -14.76 -8.91 -19.04
C VAL A 398 -16.21 -9.42 -19.26
N HIS A 399 -17.22 -8.90 -18.53
CA HIS A 399 -18.61 -9.38 -18.51
C HIS A 399 -19.66 -8.25 -18.68
N PRO A 400 -20.21 -8.01 -19.89
CA PRO A 400 -21.20 -6.94 -20.10
C PRO A 400 -22.64 -7.26 -19.63
N SER A 401 -22.97 -8.49 -19.26
CA SER A 401 -24.38 -8.86 -19.05
C SER A 401 -24.58 -10.08 -18.15
N ARG A 402 -24.89 -9.83 -16.87
CA ARG A 402 -25.64 -10.79 -16.04
C ARG A 402 -26.87 -10.08 -15.45
N PRO A 403 -28.10 -10.52 -15.72
CA PRO A 403 -29.25 -10.07 -14.95
C PRO A 403 -29.17 -10.65 -13.53
N ALA A 404 -29.58 -9.86 -12.53
CA ALA A 404 -29.58 -10.25 -11.12
C ALA A 404 -30.26 -11.62 -10.91
N PRO A 405 -29.60 -12.60 -10.28
CA PRO A 405 -30.23 -13.87 -10.00
C PRO A 405 -31.18 -13.74 -8.81
N ARG A 406 -32.40 -14.22 -9.02
CA ARG A 406 -33.42 -14.36 -7.97
C ARG A 406 -32.92 -15.33 -6.90
N LEU A 407 -33.06 -14.94 -5.63
CA LEU A 407 -32.98 -15.80 -4.46
C LEU A 407 -33.73 -17.11 -4.73
N ARG A 408 -33.01 -18.24 -4.70
CA ARG A 408 -33.62 -19.57 -4.70
C ARG A 408 -33.38 -20.24 -3.36
N SER A 409 -34.47 -20.73 -2.78
CA SER A 409 -34.48 -21.68 -1.68
C SER A 409 -33.71 -22.94 -2.06
N VAL A 410 -32.71 -23.30 -1.26
CA VAL A 410 -31.91 -24.52 -1.43
C VAL A 410 -32.75 -25.73 -1.04
N GLN A 411 -32.94 -26.66 -1.99
CA GLN A 411 -33.27 -28.05 -1.69
C GLN A 411 -32.00 -28.87 -1.85
N LEU A 412 -31.53 -29.46 -0.75
CA LEU A 412 -30.39 -30.37 -0.71
C LEU A 412 -30.68 -31.59 -1.60
N ARG A 413 -29.85 -31.82 -2.63
CA ARG A 413 -29.79 -33.11 -3.30
C ARG A 413 -28.92 -34.04 -2.45
N THR A 414 -29.53 -35.10 -1.94
CA THR A 414 -28.81 -36.26 -1.39
C THR A 414 -28.05 -36.95 -2.52
N CYS A 415 -26.73 -36.79 -2.56
CA CYS A 415 -25.87 -37.59 -3.43
C CYS A 415 -25.24 -38.69 -2.58
N GLU A 416 -25.26 -39.93 -3.07
CA GLU A 416 -24.67 -41.13 -2.45
C GLU A 416 -23.12 -41.11 -2.52
N SER A 417 -22.47 -39.99 -2.18
CA SER A 417 -21.01 -39.89 -2.15
C SER A 417 -20.46 -40.08 -0.73
N THR A 418 -19.29 -40.70 -0.63
CA THR A 418 -18.51 -40.78 0.60
C THR A 418 -18.20 -39.37 1.12
N LEU A 419 -18.44 -39.12 2.41
CA LEU A 419 -18.11 -37.86 3.07
C LEU A 419 -16.63 -37.52 2.84
N GLY A 420 -16.36 -36.33 2.28
CA GLY A 420 -15.00 -35.84 2.04
C GLY A 420 -14.97 -34.32 1.84
N VAL A 421 -13.77 -33.78 1.63
CA VAL A 421 -13.51 -32.33 1.59
C VAL A 421 -12.65 -31.93 0.40
N ASN A 422 -13.06 -30.89 -0.33
CA ASN A 422 -12.20 -30.19 -1.27
C ASN A 422 -11.51 -29.06 -0.50
N LEU A 423 -10.25 -29.21 -0.12
CA LEU A 423 -9.54 -28.22 0.70
C LEU A 423 -8.80 -27.23 -0.21
N ALA A 424 -9.25 -25.98 -0.23
CA ALA A 424 -8.60 -24.90 -0.96
C ALA A 424 -7.71 -24.06 -0.04
N GLY A 425 -6.48 -23.77 -0.45
CA GLY A 425 -5.53 -23.00 0.35
C GLY A 425 -4.25 -22.60 -0.38
N ARG A 426 -3.46 -21.73 0.27
CA ARG A 426 -2.12 -21.29 -0.19
C ARG A 426 -1.04 -22.24 0.30
N PHE A 427 -1.09 -23.52 -0.10
CA PHE A 427 -0.24 -24.58 0.48
C PHE A 427 1.26 -24.38 0.24
N ALA A 428 1.64 -23.68 -0.83
CA ALA A 428 3.03 -23.36 -1.13
C ALA A 428 3.57 -22.17 -0.32
N SER A 429 2.71 -21.39 0.34
CA SER A 429 3.13 -20.19 1.08
C SER A 429 3.86 -20.56 2.37
N GLU A 430 5.03 -19.96 2.58
CA GLU A 430 5.81 -20.07 3.82
C GLU A 430 5.23 -19.23 4.98
N LYS A 431 4.19 -18.42 4.72
CA LYS A 431 3.52 -17.57 5.73
C LYS A 431 2.58 -18.38 6.61
N GLY A 432 2.09 -17.75 7.68
CA GLY A 432 1.13 -18.34 8.61
C GLY A 432 -0.15 -18.85 7.93
N ILE A 433 -0.65 -18.17 6.88
CA ILE A 433 -1.85 -18.61 6.14
C ILE A 433 -1.63 -19.91 5.36
N GLY A 434 -0.42 -20.13 4.82
CA GLY A 434 -0.08 -21.40 4.21
C GLY A 434 0.04 -22.52 5.25
N GLU A 435 0.58 -22.20 6.43
CA GLU A 435 0.66 -23.16 7.54
C GLU A 435 -0.71 -23.52 8.10
N ALA A 436 -1.64 -22.56 8.15
CA ALA A 436 -3.04 -22.78 8.48
C ALA A 436 -3.69 -23.80 7.53
N ALA A 437 -3.50 -23.65 6.21
CA ALA A 437 -4.03 -24.58 5.21
C ALA A 437 -3.44 -25.98 5.37
N ARG A 438 -2.11 -26.09 5.53
CA ARG A 438 -1.43 -27.37 5.81
C ARG A 438 -1.85 -27.96 7.15
N SER A 439 -2.23 -27.14 8.13
CA SER A 439 -2.76 -27.59 9.42
C SER A 439 -4.11 -28.28 9.27
N LEU A 440 -5.01 -27.72 8.45
CA LEU A 440 -6.31 -28.33 8.17
C LEU A 440 -6.14 -29.67 7.46
N GLU A 441 -5.25 -29.73 6.47
CA GLU A 441 -4.90 -30.99 5.79
C GLU A 441 -4.45 -32.07 6.79
N ARG A 442 -3.56 -31.74 7.72
CA ARG A 442 -3.11 -32.69 8.75
C ARG A 442 -4.25 -33.19 9.63
N GLY A 443 -5.20 -32.31 9.96
CA GLY A 443 -6.39 -32.67 10.73
C GLY A 443 -7.27 -33.66 9.96
N LEU A 444 -7.53 -33.39 8.68
CA LEU A 444 -8.30 -34.27 7.79
C LEU A 444 -7.63 -35.64 7.64
N ALA A 445 -6.32 -35.65 7.37
CA ALA A 445 -5.53 -36.87 7.24
C ALA A 445 -5.54 -37.71 8.53
N ALA A 446 -5.34 -37.07 9.69
CA ALA A 446 -5.33 -37.76 10.98
C ALA A 446 -6.71 -38.35 11.38
N ALA A 447 -7.79 -37.79 10.85
CA ALA A 447 -9.15 -38.28 11.06
C ALA A 447 -9.61 -39.30 10.00
N GLY A 448 -8.77 -39.61 9.00
CA GLY A 448 -9.14 -40.50 7.89
C GLY A 448 -10.25 -39.94 7.00
N ILE A 449 -10.44 -38.62 6.98
CA ILE A 449 -11.44 -37.96 6.12
C ILE A 449 -10.87 -37.88 4.71
N ALA A 450 -11.63 -38.28 3.70
CA ALA A 450 -11.19 -38.20 2.31
C ALA A 450 -11.08 -36.73 1.86
N TYR A 451 -9.99 -36.34 1.20
CA TYR A 451 -9.83 -34.98 0.69
C TYR A 451 -9.07 -34.89 -0.63
N VAL A 452 -9.28 -33.78 -1.34
CA VAL A 452 -8.37 -33.29 -2.40
C VAL A 452 -7.84 -31.91 -2.01
N LEU A 453 -6.70 -31.53 -2.59
CA LEU A 453 -6.05 -30.25 -2.32
C LEU A 453 -6.16 -29.34 -3.55
N ASN A 454 -6.79 -28.18 -3.41
CA ASN A 454 -6.89 -27.16 -4.46
C ASN A 454 -5.95 -25.98 -4.11
N ASN A 455 -4.78 -25.91 -4.74
CA ASN A 455 -3.79 -24.88 -4.42
C ASN A 455 -3.99 -23.61 -5.24
N TYR A 456 -3.81 -22.46 -4.59
CA TYR A 456 -3.66 -21.16 -5.24
C TYR A 456 -2.43 -20.43 -4.70
N GLU A 457 -1.80 -19.59 -5.53
CA GLU A 457 -0.57 -18.90 -5.15
C GLU A 457 -0.82 -17.76 -4.16
N ASP A 458 0.15 -17.52 -3.26
CA ASP A 458 0.18 -16.33 -2.42
C ASP A 458 1.10 -15.27 -3.08
N PRO A 459 0.56 -14.16 -3.62
CA PRO A 459 1.36 -13.17 -4.33
C PRO A 459 2.36 -12.40 -3.45
N LEU A 460 2.22 -12.49 -2.12
CA LEU A 460 3.13 -11.85 -1.15
C LEU A 460 4.10 -12.85 -0.50
N SER A 461 4.21 -14.04 -1.08
CA SER A 461 5.02 -15.15 -0.57
C SER A 461 6.05 -15.56 -1.61
N SER A 462 7.16 -16.15 -1.17
CA SER A 462 8.09 -16.80 -2.10
C SER A 462 7.49 -18.09 -2.70
N ASN A 463 6.45 -18.63 -2.07
CA ASN A 463 5.80 -19.88 -2.45
C ASN A 463 6.81 -21.03 -2.59
N GLU A 464 7.68 -21.19 -1.61
CA GLU A 464 8.78 -22.17 -1.63
C GLU A 464 8.47 -23.46 -0.84
N GLU A 465 7.32 -23.54 -0.14
CA GLU A 465 6.94 -24.74 0.60
C GLU A 465 6.49 -25.85 -0.37
N ARG A 466 7.00 -27.07 -0.16
CA ARG A 466 6.79 -28.23 -1.06
C ARG A 466 6.35 -29.49 -0.32
N THR A 467 6.02 -29.39 0.98
CA THR A 467 5.62 -30.54 1.82
C THR A 467 4.39 -31.28 1.27
N LEU A 468 3.46 -30.58 0.61
CA LEU A 468 2.29 -31.18 -0.03
C LEU A 468 2.41 -31.10 -1.56
N THR A 469 1.99 -32.17 -2.24
CA THR A 469 1.97 -32.32 -3.69
C THR A 469 0.64 -32.97 -4.12
N GLY A 470 0.41 -33.18 -5.41
CA GLY A 470 -0.80 -33.86 -5.90
C GLY A 470 -2.06 -32.99 -5.87
N PHE A 471 -1.91 -31.70 -6.17
CA PHE A 471 -3.03 -30.77 -6.25
C PHE A 471 -4.02 -31.15 -7.35
N SER A 472 -5.31 -30.93 -7.08
CA SER A 472 -6.44 -31.22 -7.96
C SER A 472 -7.08 -29.92 -8.45
N ASN A 473 -7.50 -29.92 -9.71
CA ASN A 473 -8.39 -28.89 -10.26
C ASN A 473 -9.88 -29.28 -10.16
N ALA A 474 -10.16 -30.52 -9.75
CA ALA A 474 -11.51 -31.01 -9.48
C ALA A 474 -11.87 -30.85 -7.99
N SER A 475 -13.17 -30.75 -7.74
CA SER A 475 -13.78 -30.67 -6.40
C SER A 475 -14.82 -31.79 -6.25
N PRO A 476 -14.41 -33.06 -6.14
CA PRO A 476 -15.32 -34.21 -6.22
C PRO A 476 -16.16 -34.45 -4.96
N TYR A 477 -15.80 -33.84 -3.83
CA TYR A 477 -16.47 -34.07 -2.56
C TYR A 477 -17.58 -33.06 -2.26
N PRO A 478 -18.59 -33.41 -1.44
CA PRO A 478 -19.74 -32.53 -1.19
C PRO A 478 -19.42 -31.28 -0.37
N VAL A 479 -18.29 -31.24 0.35
CA VAL A 479 -17.90 -30.12 1.21
C VAL A 479 -16.68 -29.41 0.64
N ASN A 480 -16.75 -28.09 0.56
CA ASN A 480 -15.63 -27.22 0.29
C ASN A 480 -15.13 -26.59 1.59
N LEU A 481 -13.81 -26.63 1.80
CA LEU A 481 -13.16 -25.94 2.92
C LEU A 481 -12.10 -24.98 2.37
N LEU A 482 -12.35 -23.68 2.49
CA LEU A 482 -11.47 -22.61 2.00
C LEU A 482 -10.66 -22.00 3.14
N CYS A 483 -9.34 -22.14 3.13
CA CYS A 483 -8.45 -21.51 4.12
C CYS A 483 -7.91 -20.17 3.60
N ALA A 484 -8.46 -19.04 4.05
CA ALA A 484 -8.13 -17.72 3.50
C ALA A 484 -8.29 -16.57 4.51
N ASP A 485 -7.69 -15.43 4.21
CA ASP A 485 -8.06 -14.16 4.86
C ASP A 485 -9.43 -13.70 4.32
N PRO A 486 -10.32 -13.09 5.13
CA PRO A 486 -11.63 -12.62 4.68
C PRO A 486 -11.56 -11.68 3.47
N VAL A 487 -10.52 -10.85 3.39
CA VAL A 487 -10.29 -9.92 2.26
C VAL A 487 -10.06 -10.62 0.92
N ALA A 488 -9.75 -11.92 0.93
CA ALA A 488 -9.62 -12.71 -0.29
C ALA A 488 -10.98 -13.19 -0.83
N MET A 489 -12.07 -13.10 -0.05
CA MET A 489 -13.37 -13.64 -0.42
C MET A 489 -13.95 -13.06 -1.71
N PRO A 490 -13.92 -11.73 -1.96
CA PRO A 490 -14.45 -11.18 -3.21
C PRO A 490 -13.73 -11.73 -4.44
N ALA A 491 -12.39 -11.74 -4.41
CA ALA A 491 -11.58 -12.25 -5.50
C ALA A 491 -11.77 -13.77 -5.69
N PHE A 492 -11.76 -14.53 -4.60
CA PHE A 492 -11.97 -15.98 -4.65
C PHE A 492 -13.35 -16.33 -5.23
N THR A 493 -14.39 -15.63 -4.77
CA THR A 493 -15.76 -15.85 -5.25
C THR A 493 -15.88 -15.54 -6.73
N ALA A 494 -15.34 -14.41 -7.18
CA ALA A 494 -15.39 -14.03 -8.60
C ALA A 494 -14.85 -15.14 -9.51
N LEU A 495 -13.74 -15.77 -9.10
CA LEU A 495 -13.05 -16.81 -9.87
C LEU A 495 -13.65 -18.20 -9.75
N HIS A 496 -14.12 -18.54 -8.55
CA HIS A 496 -14.39 -19.91 -8.15
C HIS A 496 -15.85 -20.18 -7.79
N ALA A 497 -16.75 -19.19 -7.96
CA ALA A 497 -18.18 -19.37 -7.71
C ALA A 497 -18.78 -20.53 -8.51
N ALA A 498 -18.45 -20.63 -9.80
CA ALA A 498 -19.03 -21.65 -10.68
C ALA A 498 -18.30 -23.01 -10.61
N THR A 499 -17.01 -23.02 -10.29
CA THR A 499 -16.14 -24.20 -10.40
C THR A 499 -15.87 -24.88 -9.06
N TYR A 500 -15.81 -24.11 -7.99
CA TYR A 500 -15.58 -24.61 -6.64
C TYR A 500 -16.88 -24.50 -5.83
N LEU A 501 -17.42 -23.30 -5.65
CA LEU A 501 -18.50 -23.05 -4.67
C LEU A 501 -19.87 -23.64 -5.06
N ALA A 502 -20.19 -23.67 -6.36
CA ALA A 502 -21.50 -24.11 -6.83
C ALA A 502 -21.79 -25.58 -6.50
N GLY A 503 -22.95 -25.83 -5.87
CA GLY A 503 -23.46 -27.20 -5.63
C GLY A 503 -22.82 -27.92 -4.43
N HIS A 504 -22.01 -27.23 -3.63
CA HIS A 504 -21.32 -27.77 -2.46
C HIS A 504 -21.74 -27.07 -1.17
N HIS A 505 -21.48 -27.70 -0.02
CA HIS A 505 -21.52 -27.05 1.28
C HIS A 505 -20.22 -26.29 1.50
N ASN A 506 -20.27 -24.97 1.56
CA ASN A 506 -19.11 -24.09 1.52
C ASN A 506 -18.74 -23.59 2.91
N VAL A 507 -17.54 -23.93 3.36
CA VAL A 507 -16.99 -23.50 4.64
C VAL A 507 -15.73 -22.67 4.38
N ALA A 508 -15.65 -21.48 4.97
CA ALA A 508 -14.40 -20.72 4.99
C ALA A 508 -13.74 -20.81 6.36
N HIS A 509 -12.47 -21.20 6.42
CA HIS A 509 -11.61 -21.04 7.60
C HIS A 509 -10.87 -19.71 7.50
N TRP A 510 -11.35 -18.70 8.24
CA TRP A 510 -10.86 -17.33 8.18
C TRP A 510 -9.78 -17.01 9.20
N ALA A 511 -8.74 -16.33 8.73
CA ALA A 511 -7.74 -15.68 9.57
C ALA A 511 -8.13 -14.20 9.81
N TRP A 512 -8.33 -13.85 11.08
CA TRP A 512 -8.62 -12.48 11.53
C TRP A 512 -8.00 -12.26 12.91
N GLU A 513 -7.70 -11.02 13.29
CA GLU A 513 -6.92 -10.73 14.50
C GLU A 513 -7.53 -9.69 15.43
N PHE A 514 -8.69 -9.10 15.15
CA PHE A 514 -9.30 -8.08 16.01
C PHE A 514 -10.59 -8.56 16.66
N SER A 515 -10.95 -7.94 17.78
CA SER A 515 -12.17 -8.21 18.54
C SER A 515 -13.46 -7.76 17.83
N ASP A 516 -13.33 -6.94 16.78
CA ASP A 516 -14.41 -6.49 15.92
C ASP A 516 -14.14 -6.92 14.48
N PHE A 517 -15.20 -7.31 13.77
CA PHE A 517 -15.15 -7.64 12.35
C PHE A 517 -15.89 -6.56 11.55
N PRO A 518 -15.32 -6.06 10.44
CA PRO A 518 -15.91 -4.96 9.69
C PRO A 518 -17.32 -5.28 9.17
N ARG A 519 -18.32 -4.47 9.54
CA ARG A 519 -19.71 -4.62 9.03
C ARG A 519 -19.79 -4.51 7.51
N ALA A 520 -18.91 -3.71 6.90
CA ALA A 520 -18.81 -3.55 5.45
C ALA A 520 -18.47 -4.88 4.72
N TRP A 521 -17.98 -5.89 5.44
CA TRP A 521 -17.64 -7.21 4.90
C TRP A 521 -18.80 -8.21 5.02
N ALA A 522 -20.00 -7.77 5.38
CA ALA A 522 -21.20 -8.59 5.36
C ALA A 522 -21.46 -9.30 4.00
N PRO A 523 -21.13 -8.73 2.82
CA PRO A 523 -21.25 -9.47 1.56
C PRO A 523 -20.33 -10.69 1.45
N TYR A 524 -19.25 -10.79 2.24
CA TYR A 524 -18.29 -11.89 2.13
C TYR A 524 -18.84 -13.23 2.61
N PHE A 525 -20.00 -13.22 3.28
CA PHE A 525 -20.72 -14.43 3.72
C PHE A 525 -21.64 -15.01 2.64
N GLU A 526 -21.91 -14.29 1.54
CA GLU A 526 -23.00 -14.62 0.59
C GLU A 526 -22.89 -16.02 -0.03
N HIS A 527 -21.68 -16.55 -0.19
CA HIS A 527 -21.41 -17.86 -0.79
C HIS A 527 -20.96 -18.93 0.21
N LEU A 528 -21.14 -18.68 1.50
CA LEU A 528 -20.71 -19.55 2.58
C LEU A 528 -21.91 -20.07 3.35
N ASP A 529 -21.85 -21.34 3.74
CA ASP A 529 -22.81 -21.98 4.63
C ASP A 529 -22.34 -21.92 6.09
N GLU A 530 -21.02 -21.95 6.32
CA GLU A 530 -20.41 -21.75 7.64
C GLU A 530 -19.06 -21.01 7.55
N VAL A 531 -18.69 -20.35 8.64
CA VAL A 531 -17.35 -19.80 8.84
C VAL A 531 -16.68 -20.52 10.00
N TRP A 532 -15.48 -21.02 9.79
CA TRP A 532 -14.60 -21.54 10.82
C TRP A 532 -13.49 -20.53 11.11
N VAL A 533 -13.04 -20.47 12.35
CA VAL A 533 -11.97 -19.58 12.79
C VAL A 533 -11.10 -20.26 13.84
N ALA A 534 -9.84 -19.84 13.94
CA ALA A 534 -8.84 -20.53 14.73
C ALA A 534 -9.00 -20.40 16.26
N SER A 535 -9.74 -19.39 16.75
CA SER A 535 -9.89 -19.14 18.18
C SER A 535 -11.28 -18.66 18.57
N THR A 536 -11.62 -18.79 19.84
CA THR A 536 -12.86 -18.24 20.43
C THR A 536 -12.90 -16.72 20.34
N PHE A 537 -11.75 -16.05 20.47
CA PHE A 537 -11.63 -14.60 20.32
C PHE A 537 -12.10 -14.12 18.94
N VAL A 538 -11.61 -14.78 17.87
CA VAL A 538 -12.02 -14.44 16.51
C VAL A 538 -13.47 -14.87 16.24
N GLN A 539 -13.91 -15.98 16.83
CA GLN A 539 -15.28 -16.45 16.70
C GLN A 539 -16.26 -15.40 17.22
N GLN A 540 -15.98 -14.84 18.40
CA GLN A 540 -16.78 -13.77 19.00
C GLN A 540 -16.79 -12.50 18.14
N ALA A 541 -15.66 -12.16 17.51
CA ALA A 541 -15.56 -10.99 16.63
C ALA A 541 -16.43 -11.14 15.38
N VAL A 542 -16.32 -12.28 14.68
CA VAL A 542 -17.05 -12.54 13.43
C VAL A 542 -18.54 -12.78 13.71
N ALA A 543 -18.89 -13.48 14.80
CA ALA A 543 -20.27 -13.78 15.16
C ALA A 543 -21.14 -12.54 15.41
N LYS A 544 -20.54 -11.39 15.77
CA LYS A 544 -21.26 -10.11 15.94
C LYS A 544 -21.95 -9.63 14.66
N VAL A 545 -21.48 -10.06 13.49
CA VAL A 545 -21.96 -9.56 12.19
C VAL A 545 -22.29 -10.66 11.19
N SER A 546 -21.99 -11.92 11.52
CA SER A 546 -22.23 -13.07 10.65
C SER A 546 -23.72 -13.42 10.56
N PRO A 547 -24.30 -13.58 9.36
CA PRO A 547 -25.64 -14.13 9.17
C PRO A 547 -25.67 -15.67 9.20
N ILE A 548 -24.50 -16.33 9.22
CA ILE A 548 -24.33 -17.79 9.17
C ILE A 548 -23.52 -18.32 10.37
N PRO A 549 -23.55 -19.62 10.68
CA PRO A 549 -22.82 -20.19 11.81
C PRO A 549 -21.32 -19.89 11.78
N VAL A 550 -20.77 -19.45 12.92
CA VAL A 550 -19.33 -19.25 13.12
C VAL A 550 -18.82 -20.23 14.17
N ARG A 551 -17.88 -21.11 13.81
CA ARG A 551 -17.36 -22.19 14.66
C ARG A 551 -15.87 -22.04 14.93
N THR A 552 -15.44 -22.43 16.12
CA THR A 552 -14.01 -22.50 16.45
C THR A 552 -13.43 -23.84 16.01
N VAL A 553 -12.45 -23.78 15.12
CA VAL A 553 -11.64 -24.92 14.65
C VAL A 553 -10.17 -24.47 14.72
N PRO A 554 -9.41 -24.85 15.75
CA PRO A 554 -8.04 -24.38 15.92
C PRO A 554 -7.09 -25.00 14.89
N TYR A 555 -5.88 -24.45 14.79
CA TYR A 555 -4.84 -25.06 13.96
C TYR A 555 -4.18 -26.26 14.66
N CYS A 556 -3.81 -27.26 13.87
CA CYS A 556 -3.14 -28.48 14.28
C CYS A 556 -1.62 -28.26 14.46
N ILE A 557 -1.09 -28.67 15.62
CA ILE A 557 0.34 -28.70 15.94
C ILE A 557 0.83 -30.15 15.94
N ARG A 558 1.84 -30.46 15.11
CA ARG A 558 2.38 -31.82 14.98
C ARG A 558 3.14 -32.24 16.25
N ASP A 559 3.16 -33.53 16.54
CA ASP A 559 3.92 -34.12 17.65
C ASP A 559 5.38 -34.46 17.29
N ASP A 560 5.75 -34.37 16.01
CA ASP A 560 7.08 -34.67 15.47
C ASP A 560 7.97 -33.43 15.24
N LEU A 561 7.56 -32.24 15.71
CA LEU A 561 8.32 -31.00 15.49
C LEU A 561 9.74 -31.10 16.03
N HIS A 562 9.95 -31.81 17.14
CA HIS A 562 11.29 -32.07 17.68
C HIS A 562 12.21 -32.79 16.70
N ALA A 563 11.72 -33.81 15.99
CA ALA A 563 12.51 -34.57 15.02
C ALA A 563 12.83 -33.71 13.79
N ARG A 564 11.87 -32.92 13.32
CA ARG A 564 12.04 -32.02 12.17
C ARG A 564 12.98 -30.85 12.48
N ALA A 565 13.06 -30.43 13.74
CA ALA A 565 13.96 -29.37 14.18
C ALA A 565 15.45 -29.77 14.17
N CYS A 566 15.81 -31.03 13.94
CA CYS A 566 17.20 -31.52 13.86
C CYS A 566 17.90 -31.24 12.50
N GLY A 567 17.51 -30.17 11.79
CA GLY A 567 18.08 -29.77 10.49
C GLY A 567 19.40 -29.00 10.58
N PRO A 568 19.92 -28.47 9.45
CA PRO A 568 21.12 -27.63 9.48
C PRO A 568 20.90 -26.42 10.39
N ASP A 569 21.76 -26.30 11.39
CA ASP A 569 21.59 -25.32 12.46
C ASP A 569 21.77 -23.89 11.96
N VAL A 570 20.94 -23.00 12.48
CA VAL A 570 21.24 -21.56 12.49
C VAL A 570 22.28 -21.35 13.59
N THR A 571 23.48 -20.93 13.20
CA THR A 571 24.59 -20.71 14.15
C THR A 571 24.22 -19.61 15.15
N LEU A 572 23.92 -20.00 16.39
CA LEU A 572 23.66 -19.08 17.52
C LEU A 572 24.62 -19.36 18.68
N PRO A 573 25.09 -18.32 19.42
CA PRO A 573 26.11 -18.46 20.47
C PRO A 573 25.69 -19.42 21.60
N ALA A 574 26.42 -20.54 21.76
CA ALA A 574 26.11 -21.61 22.73
C ALA A 574 26.22 -21.19 24.21
N ASP A 575 26.98 -20.12 24.47
CA ASP A 575 27.26 -19.56 25.78
C ASP A 575 26.21 -18.54 26.25
N ARG A 576 25.16 -18.30 25.46
CA ARG A 576 24.13 -17.28 25.76
C ARG A 576 22.74 -17.87 25.83
N MET A 577 21.93 -17.28 26.71
CA MET A 577 20.50 -17.51 26.77
C MET A 577 19.78 -16.74 25.66
N ILE A 578 19.03 -17.46 24.84
CA ILE A 578 18.40 -16.94 23.62
C ILE A 578 16.91 -16.70 23.85
N PHE A 579 16.50 -15.44 23.71
CA PHE A 579 15.09 -15.05 23.58
C PHE A 579 14.77 -14.88 22.09
N LEU A 580 13.71 -15.52 21.61
CA LEU A 580 13.34 -15.50 20.19
C LEU A 580 11.98 -14.85 19.97
N PHE A 581 11.90 -13.99 18.95
CA PHE A 581 10.64 -13.58 18.34
C PHE A 581 10.71 -13.71 16.82
N ALA A 582 9.67 -14.29 16.23
CA ALA A 582 9.55 -14.46 14.79
C ALA A 582 8.31 -13.74 14.27
N PHE A 583 8.48 -12.82 13.33
CA PHE A 583 7.37 -12.11 12.71
C PHE A 583 7.62 -11.82 11.22
N ASP A 584 6.63 -11.23 10.57
CA ASP A 584 6.70 -10.84 9.16
C ASP A 584 6.23 -9.39 9.00
N PHE A 585 6.93 -8.60 8.19
CA PHE A 585 6.53 -7.21 7.94
C PHE A 585 5.22 -7.12 7.13
N ALA A 586 4.85 -8.16 6.38
CA ALA A 586 3.54 -8.25 5.73
C ALA A 586 2.38 -8.55 6.71
N SER A 587 2.67 -8.77 8.01
CA SER A 587 1.67 -9.07 9.05
C SER A 587 1.39 -7.90 10.01
N HIS A 588 1.58 -6.67 9.53
CA HIS A 588 1.43 -5.40 10.24
C HIS A 588 2.38 -5.22 11.45
N PHE A 589 3.46 -4.48 11.24
CA PHE A 589 4.51 -4.20 12.23
C PHE A 589 3.98 -3.70 13.58
N ALA A 590 3.03 -2.75 13.57
CA ALA A 590 2.42 -2.21 14.79
C ALA A 590 1.67 -3.27 15.61
N ARG A 591 0.99 -4.22 14.95
CA ARG A 591 0.26 -5.31 15.63
C ARG A 591 1.22 -6.27 16.33
N LYS A 592 2.34 -6.61 15.68
CA LYS A 592 3.37 -7.53 16.23
C LYS A 592 4.24 -6.90 17.32
N ASN A 593 4.33 -5.57 17.35
CA ASN A 593 5.01 -4.77 18.39
C ASN A 593 6.47 -5.18 18.72
N PRO A 594 7.35 -5.41 17.72
CA PRO A 594 8.74 -5.76 17.99
C PRO A 594 9.49 -4.63 18.72
N LEU A 595 9.08 -3.37 18.56
CA LEU A 595 9.62 -2.23 19.32
C LEU A 595 9.36 -2.35 20.83
N GLY A 596 8.15 -2.77 21.23
CA GLY A 596 7.83 -3.02 22.63
C GLY A 596 8.71 -4.12 23.22
N LEU A 597 8.91 -5.19 22.47
CA LEU A 597 9.79 -6.30 22.87
C LEU A 597 11.24 -5.84 23.09
N VAL A 598 11.82 -5.10 22.15
CA VAL A 598 13.19 -4.58 22.30
C VAL A 598 13.32 -3.69 23.53
N ARG A 599 12.33 -2.83 23.80
CA ARG A 599 12.30 -2.00 25.01
C ARG A 599 12.19 -2.82 26.30
N ALA A 600 11.31 -3.81 26.34
CA ALA A 600 11.18 -4.70 27.50
C ALA A 600 12.46 -5.52 27.73
N PHE A 601 13.09 -6.00 26.66
CA PHE A 601 14.36 -6.74 26.74
C PHE A 601 15.49 -5.88 27.31
N LYS A 602 15.59 -4.62 26.87
CA LYS A 602 16.50 -3.63 27.45
C LYS A 602 16.25 -3.39 28.93
N ARG A 603 15.00 -3.26 29.35
CA ARG A 603 14.63 -3.09 30.77
C ARG A 603 14.99 -4.32 31.61
N ALA A 604 14.87 -5.52 31.03
CA ALA A 604 15.20 -6.77 31.71
C ALA A 604 16.71 -6.96 31.92
N PHE A 605 17.53 -6.65 30.91
CA PHE A 605 18.91 -7.12 30.87
C PHE A 605 19.97 -6.03 30.61
N GLY A 606 19.58 -4.83 30.16
CA GLY A 606 20.52 -3.76 29.82
C GLY A 606 21.63 -4.24 28.87
N ARG A 607 22.87 -4.30 29.36
CA ARG A 607 24.07 -4.75 28.63
C ARG A 607 24.62 -6.11 29.11
N HIS A 608 23.80 -6.96 29.73
CA HIS A 608 24.21 -8.32 30.08
C HIS A 608 24.76 -9.08 28.86
N ASP A 609 25.95 -9.67 28.99
CA ASP A 609 26.66 -10.30 27.88
C ASP A 609 26.21 -11.76 27.61
N ASP A 610 25.51 -12.37 28.56
CA ASP A 610 25.09 -13.76 28.55
C ASP A 610 23.65 -13.98 28.05
N VAL A 611 23.01 -12.93 27.52
CA VAL A 611 21.68 -12.99 26.88
C VAL A 611 21.72 -12.46 25.44
N LEU A 612 20.83 -12.97 24.60
CA LEU A 612 20.65 -12.52 23.22
C LEU A 612 19.16 -12.52 22.83
N LEU A 613 18.67 -11.40 22.31
CA LEU A 613 17.38 -11.34 21.65
C LEU A 613 17.57 -11.58 20.15
N VAL A 614 17.00 -12.67 19.63
CA VAL A 614 16.97 -12.95 18.19
C VAL A 614 15.62 -12.50 17.63
N LEU A 615 15.67 -11.56 16.68
CA LEU A 615 14.51 -11.10 15.92
C LEU A 615 14.58 -11.71 14.52
N LYS A 616 13.86 -12.81 14.33
CA LYS A 616 13.64 -13.38 12.99
C LYS A 616 12.52 -12.61 12.31
N CYS A 617 12.83 -11.96 11.20
CA CYS A 617 11.87 -11.25 10.37
C CYS A 617 12.05 -11.61 8.89
N ALA A 618 11.07 -11.24 8.08
CA ALA A 618 11.13 -11.37 6.64
C ALA A 618 10.38 -10.21 5.99
N ARG A 619 10.71 -9.93 4.72
CA ARG A 619 10.09 -8.89 3.90
C ARG A 619 10.19 -7.49 4.49
N SER A 620 11.27 -7.20 5.22
CA SER A 620 11.51 -5.86 5.78
C SER A 620 11.57 -4.75 4.72
N HIS A 621 11.91 -5.09 3.47
CA HIS A 621 11.88 -4.19 2.32
C HIS A 621 10.49 -3.59 2.04
N LEU A 622 9.41 -4.20 2.55
CA LEU A 622 8.04 -3.64 2.46
C LEU A 622 7.83 -2.47 3.43
N ALA A 623 8.65 -2.34 4.47
CA ALA A 623 8.56 -1.29 5.49
C ALA A 623 9.96 -0.88 6.00
N PRO A 624 10.81 -0.30 5.13
CA PRO A 624 12.19 0.02 5.48
C PRO A 624 12.31 1.02 6.64
N ALA A 625 11.34 1.93 6.79
CA ALA A 625 11.27 2.87 7.91
C ALA A 625 11.04 2.13 9.25
N ASP A 626 10.20 1.10 9.27
CA ASP A 626 9.92 0.30 10.48
C ASP A 626 11.14 -0.54 10.87
N LEU A 627 11.85 -1.09 9.88
CA LEU A 627 13.12 -1.78 10.13
C LEU A 627 14.17 -0.83 10.72
N ALA A 628 14.30 0.38 10.18
CA ALA A 628 15.22 1.38 10.69
C ALA A 628 14.91 1.73 12.16
N ARG A 629 13.63 2.05 12.46
CA ARG A 629 13.17 2.30 13.84
C ARG A 629 13.44 1.13 14.78
N LEU A 630 13.28 -0.10 14.30
CA LEU A 630 13.55 -1.30 15.10
C LEU A 630 15.04 -1.49 15.39
N ARG A 631 15.91 -1.23 14.41
CA ARG A 631 17.37 -1.29 14.58
C ARG A 631 17.88 -0.21 15.52
N GLU A 632 17.40 1.03 15.35
CA GLU A 632 17.68 2.14 16.26
C GLU A 632 17.23 1.80 17.69
N ALA A 633 15.99 1.30 17.85
CA ALA A 633 15.49 0.87 19.14
C ALA A 633 16.32 -0.26 19.77
N ALA A 634 17.04 -1.05 18.97
CA ALA A 634 17.91 -2.14 19.44
C ALA A 634 19.32 -1.67 19.86
N GLU A 635 19.73 -0.43 19.52
CA GLU A 635 21.06 0.08 19.85
C GLU A 635 21.37 0.00 21.34
N GLY A 636 22.54 -0.52 21.71
CA GLY A 636 22.93 -0.69 23.12
C GLY A 636 22.35 -1.92 23.81
N ALA A 637 21.60 -2.78 23.11
CA ALA A 637 21.24 -4.12 23.56
C ALA A 637 21.83 -5.21 22.66
N ARG A 638 21.95 -6.44 23.18
CA ARG A 638 22.36 -7.61 22.40
C ARG A 638 21.15 -8.13 21.61
N VAL A 639 20.97 -7.61 20.39
CA VAL A 639 19.90 -8.02 19.47
C VAL A 639 20.50 -8.50 18.15
N GLU A 640 20.13 -9.69 17.71
CA GLU A 640 20.50 -10.25 16.41
C GLU A 640 19.30 -10.29 15.47
N PHE A 641 19.48 -9.76 14.26
CA PHE A 641 18.43 -9.72 13.24
C PHE A 641 18.68 -10.81 12.20
N ILE A 642 17.70 -11.70 12.04
CA ILE A 642 17.66 -12.64 10.91
C ILE A 642 16.56 -12.16 9.97
N ASP A 643 16.91 -11.35 8.99
CA ASP A 643 15.98 -10.71 8.05
C ASP A 643 16.00 -11.40 6.68
N ARG A 644 15.32 -12.54 6.61
CA ARG A 644 15.16 -13.34 5.39
C ARG A 644 14.08 -14.39 5.55
N VAL A 645 13.56 -14.87 4.43
CA VAL A 645 12.75 -16.10 4.42
C VAL A 645 13.67 -17.27 4.77
N LEU A 646 13.26 -18.07 5.75
CA LEU A 646 13.95 -19.30 6.13
C LEU A 646 13.07 -20.49 5.74
N PRO A 647 13.65 -21.58 5.22
CA PRO A 647 12.95 -22.85 5.11
C PRO A 647 12.34 -23.27 6.44
N ARG A 648 11.19 -23.94 6.40
CA ARG A 648 10.44 -24.34 7.60
C ARG A 648 11.30 -25.09 8.62
N GLN A 649 12.17 -25.97 8.14
CA GLN A 649 13.08 -26.74 8.99
C GLN A 649 14.05 -25.84 9.79
N GLN A 650 14.57 -24.77 9.17
CA GLN A 650 15.45 -23.81 9.84
C GLN A 650 14.69 -22.94 10.86
N VAL A 651 13.42 -22.61 10.60
CA VAL A 651 12.57 -21.94 11.60
C VAL A 651 12.38 -22.82 12.84
N LEU A 652 12.14 -24.12 12.65
CA LEU A 652 12.00 -25.07 13.76
C LEU A 652 13.33 -25.31 14.50
N SER A 653 14.45 -25.41 13.80
CA SER A 653 15.79 -25.46 14.41
C SER A 653 16.06 -24.20 15.25
N LEU A 654 15.72 -23.01 14.73
CA LEU A 654 15.85 -21.75 15.45
C LEU A 654 15.00 -21.72 16.73
N MET A 655 13.73 -22.13 16.65
CA MET A 655 12.85 -22.23 17.83
C MET A 655 13.36 -23.27 18.84
N ARG A 656 13.87 -24.41 18.36
CA ARG A 656 14.47 -25.44 19.21
C ARG A 656 15.75 -24.94 19.89
N ARG A 657 16.52 -24.09 19.20
CA ARG A 657 17.75 -23.51 19.73
C ARG A 657 17.49 -22.39 20.74
N ALA A 658 16.35 -21.70 20.64
CA ALA A 658 15.95 -20.69 21.60
C ALA A 658 15.68 -21.28 23.00
N ASP A 659 15.97 -20.50 24.04
CA ASP A 659 15.69 -20.86 25.42
C ASP A 659 14.32 -20.37 25.86
N CYS A 660 13.84 -19.25 25.29
CA CYS A 660 12.51 -18.70 25.51
C CYS A 660 11.95 -18.07 24.24
N TYR A 661 10.65 -18.22 24.01
CA TYR A 661 9.94 -17.51 22.94
C TYR A 661 9.16 -16.33 23.52
N VAL A 662 9.29 -15.13 22.94
CA VAL A 662 8.66 -13.91 23.46
C VAL A 662 7.83 -13.22 22.38
N SER A 663 6.57 -12.89 22.68
CA SER A 663 5.69 -12.15 21.77
C SER A 663 4.86 -11.10 22.52
N LEU A 664 5.26 -9.83 22.40
CA LEU A 664 4.52 -8.70 22.97
C LEU A 664 3.49 -8.12 21.99
N HIS A 665 2.83 -8.99 21.22
CA HIS A 665 1.82 -8.61 20.25
C HIS A 665 0.69 -7.79 20.89
N ARG A 666 0.07 -6.92 20.10
CA ARG A 666 -1.12 -6.17 20.53
C ARG A 666 -2.40 -6.96 20.35
N THR A 667 -2.44 -7.82 19.32
CA THR A 667 -3.50 -8.79 19.11
C THR A 667 -3.05 -9.88 18.12
N GLU A 668 -3.55 -11.10 18.28
CA GLU A 668 -3.32 -12.27 17.43
C GLU A 668 -4.63 -13.05 17.22
N GLY A 669 -4.83 -13.55 16.02
CA GLY A 669 -5.97 -14.43 15.73
C GLY A 669 -5.88 -15.79 16.41
N PHE A 670 -4.66 -16.33 16.53
CA PHE A 670 -4.40 -17.62 17.18
C PHE A 670 -3.04 -17.64 17.86
N GLY A 671 -1.97 -17.26 17.14
CA GLY A 671 -0.60 -17.33 17.65
C GLY A 671 0.12 -18.64 17.31
N LEU A 672 0.15 -19.03 16.03
CA LEU A 672 0.81 -20.27 15.55
C LEU A 672 2.23 -20.45 16.10
N THR A 673 3.06 -19.40 16.06
CA THR A 673 4.44 -19.49 16.55
C THR A 673 4.55 -19.67 18.06
N LEU A 674 3.54 -19.22 18.83
CA LEU A 674 3.45 -19.46 20.27
C LEU A 674 3.16 -20.93 20.53
N ALA A 675 2.15 -21.48 19.85
CA ALA A 675 1.77 -22.89 19.97
C ALA A 675 2.91 -23.84 19.56
N GLU A 676 3.64 -23.51 18.51
CA GLU A 676 4.83 -24.27 18.06
C GLU A 676 5.98 -24.22 19.08
N ALA A 677 6.26 -23.06 19.67
CA ALA A 677 7.26 -22.92 20.72
C ALA A 677 6.87 -23.72 21.97
N MET A 678 5.59 -23.69 22.35
CA MET A 678 5.05 -24.49 23.46
C MET A 678 5.17 -25.99 23.20
N ASP A 679 4.89 -26.48 21.98
CA ASP A 679 5.10 -27.89 21.63
C ASP A 679 6.58 -28.31 21.70
N LEU A 680 7.50 -27.44 21.32
CA LEU A 680 8.95 -27.66 21.50
C LEU A 680 9.40 -27.59 22.96
N GLY A 681 8.46 -27.47 23.91
CA GLY A 681 8.71 -27.42 25.35
C GLY A 681 9.37 -26.11 25.79
N LYS A 682 9.26 -25.03 25.01
CA LYS A 682 9.89 -23.75 25.33
C LYS A 682 9.01 -22.95 26.29
N PRO A 683 9.58 -22.31 27.31
CA PRO A 683 8.87 -21.28 28.05
C PRO A 683 8.48 -20.15 27.10
N VAL A 684 7.22 -19.72 27.16
CA VAL A 684 6.68 -18.66 26.31
C VAL A 684 6.20 -17.49 27.15
N VAL A 685 6.75 -16.31 26.85
CA VAL A 685 6.32 -15.02 27.42
C VAL A 685 5.49 -14.30 26.37
N ALA A 686 4.22 -14.01 26.63
CA ALA A 686 3.37 -13.34 25.64
C ALA A 686 2.34 -12.43 26.27
N THR A 687 1.89 -11.42 25.52
CA THR A 687 0.73 -10.60 25.92
C THR A 687 -0.46 -11.50 26.26
N GLY A 688 -1.06 -11.28 27.44
CA GLY A 688 -2.21 -12.03 27.94
C GLY A 688 -3.54 -11.63 27.29
N TYR A 689 -3.57 -11.40 25.99
CA TYR A 689 -4.74 -10.91 25.26
C TYR A 689 -4.90 -11.60 23.91
N SER A 690 -6.16 -11.78 23.47
CA SER A 690 -6.58 -12.32 22.15
C SER A 690 -6.48 -13.85 21.99
N GLY A 691 -6.37 -14.35 20.76
CA GLY A 691 -6.62 -15.76 20.41
C GLY A 691 -5.63 -16.77 21.01
N ASN A 692 -4.48 -16.33 21.49
CA ASN A 692 -3.51 -17.21 22.17
C ASN A 692 -4.04 -17.75 23.52
N LEU A 693 -4.99 -17.05 24.16
CA LEU A 693 -5.56 -17.46 25.45
C LEU A 693 -6.40 -18.76 25.38
N ASP A 694 -6.74 -19.23 24.18
CA ASP A 694 -7.41 -20.53 24.01
C ASP A 694 -6.51 -21.71 24.42
N PHE A 695 -5.18 -21.52 24.39
CA PHE A 695 -4.21 -22.53 24.80
C PHE A 695 -3.17 -22.04 25.83
N MET A 696 -2.97 -20.73 25.96
CA MET A 696 -2.08 -20.14 26.96
C MET A 696 -2.82 -19.79 28.26
N THR A 697 -2.30 -20.28 29.38
CA THR A 697 -2.80 -20.01 30.73
C THR A 697 -1.64 -19.58 31.64
N ALA A 698 -1.95 -18.97 32.78
CA ALA A 698 -0.94 -18.63 33.79
C ALA A 698 -0.16 -19.86 34.33
N SER A 699 -0.65 -21.08 34.10
CA SER A 699 0.00 -22.31 34.58
C SER A 699 0.98 -22.93 33.57
N ASN A 700 0.85 -22.59 32.29
CA ASN A 700 1.62 -23.18 31.19
C ASN A 700 2.36 -22.12 30.34
N SER A 701 2.29 -20.86 30.75
CA SER A 701 2.94 -19.74 30.07
C SER A 701 3.16 -18.56 31.01
N PHE A 702 3.93 -17.58 30.55
CA PHE A 702 4.16 -16.32 31.25
C PHE A 702 3.37 -15.21 30.55
N LEU A 703 2.15 -14.96 31.04
CA LEU A 703 1.24 -13.97 30.46
C LEU A 703 1.58 -12.57 30.96
N VAL A 704 1.87 -11.68 30.03
CA VAL A 704 2.18 -10.26 30.28
C VAL A 704 0.87 -9.49 30.39
N ASP A 705 0.75 -8.69 31.45
CA ASP A 705 -0.39 -7.80 31.65
C ASP A 705 -0.46 -6.72 30.56
N TYR A 706 -1.63 -6.12 30.39
CA TYR A 706 -1.86 -5.13 29.36
C TYR A 706 -2.99 -4.19 29.75
N ARG A 707 -3.05 -3.07 29.03
CA ARG A 707 -4.23 -2.20 28.98
C ARG A 707 -4.80 -2.19 27.58
N LEU A 708 -6.12 -2.10 27.46
CA LEU A 708 -6.75 -1.93 26.15
C LEU A 708 -6.68 -0.47 25.73
N VAL A 709 -6.20 -0.24 24.50
CA VAL A 709 -6.10 1.11 23.92
C VAL A 709 -6.70 1.11 22.52
N PRO A 710 -7.30 2.24 22.09
CA PRO A 710 -7.77 2.37 20.72
C PRO A 710 -6.59 2.43 19.74
N VAL A 711 -6.81 1.90 18.55
CA VAL A 711 -5.99 2.10 17.37
C VAL A 711 -6.15 3.55 16.92
N GLN A 712 -5.05 4.30 16.87
CA GLN A 712 -5.07 5.74 16.58
C GLN A 712 -5.02 6.09 15.09
N GLN A 713 -4.80 5.10 14.22
CA GLN A 713 -4.74 5.31 12.78
C GLN A 713 -5.05 4.01 12.03
N ASN A 714 -5.49 4.14 10.79
CA ASN A 714 -5.80 2.99 9.95
C ASN A 714 -4.53 2.19 9.59
N TRP A 715 -4.60 0.87 9.70
CA TRP A 715 -3.57 -0.09 9.29
C TRP A 715 -4.20 -1.17 8.40
N GLY A 716 -4.33 -0.88 7.11
CA GLY A 716 -5.01 -1.80 6.17
C GLY A 716 -6.46 -2.06 6.62
N PRO A 717 -6.86 -3.30 6.90
CA PRO A 717 -8.22 -3.61 7.36
C PRO A 717 -8.50 -3.20 8.82
N TYR A 718 -7.49 -2.75 9.56
CA TYR A 718 -7.64 -2.35 10.96
C TYR A 718 -7.86 -0.85 11.04
N THR A 719 -9.10 -0.43 11.26
CA THR A 719 -9.46 0.99 11.26
C THR A 719 -9.23 1.65 12.62
N GLU A 720 -9.09 2.97 12.60
CA GLU A 720 -9.11 3.82 13.79
C GLU A 720 -10.35 3.50 14.65
N GLY A 721 -10.16 3.50 15.97
CA GLY A 721 -11.21 3.18 16.94
C GLY A 721 -11.35 1.69 17.28
N HIS A 722 -10.78 0.77 16.50
CA HIS A 722 -10.62 -0.62 16.95
C HIS A 722 -9.76 -0.68 18.23
N VAL A 723 -9.91 -1.73 19.02
CA VAL A 723 -9.21 -1.87 20.32
C VAL A 723 -8.22 -3.03 20.31
N TRP A 724 -7.03 -2.80 20.85
CA TRP A 724 -6.00 -3.83 21.03
C TRP A 724 -5.26 -3.67 22.36
N ALA A 725 -4.44 -4.66 22.73
CA ALA A 725 -3.62 -4.59 23.94
C ALA A 725 -2.38 -3.72 23.74
N ASP A 726 -2.11 -2.85 24.71
CA ASP A 726 -0.81 -2.23 24.95
C ASP A 726 -0.14 -2.97 26.13
N PRO A 727 0.82 -3.87 25.86
CA PRO A 727 1.41 -4.73 26.89
C PRO A 727 2.27 -3.93 27.87
N ASP A 728 2.22 -4.32 29.14
CA ASP A 728 3.06 -3.77 30.20
C ASP A 728 4.52 -4.24 29.99
N LEU A 729 5.36 -3.30 29.59
CA LEU A 729 6.77 -3.57 29.28
C LEU A 729 7.62 -3.83 30.53
N ASP A 730 7.22 -3.35 31.71
CA ASP A 730 7.92 -3.60 32.97
C ASP A 730 7.59 -5.00 33.50
N HIS A 731 6.31 -5.40 33.39
CA HIS A 731 5.91 -6.77 33.68
C HIS A 731 6.55 -7.76 32.69
N ALA A 732 6.57 -7.46 31.39
CA ALA A 732 7.29 -8.28 30.41
C ALA A 732 8.77 -8.44 30.76
N ALA A 733 9.43 -7.36 31.18
CA ALA A 733 10.82 -7.39 31.61
C ALA A 733 11.03 -8.22 32.88
N ALA A 734 10.10 -8.17 33.85
CA ALA A 734 10.13 -8.99 35.04
C ALA A 734 9.96 -10.49 34.72
N LEU A 735 9.06 -10.84 33.81
CA LEU A 735 8.84 -12.23 33.38
C LEU A 735 10.04 -12.79 32.61
N MET A 736 10.67 -11.99 31.73
CA MET A 736 11.91 -12.40 31.07
C MET A 736 13.06 -12.62 32.08
N ARG A 737 13.18 -11.76 33.11
CA ARG A 737 14.14 -11.97 34.21
C ARG A 737 13.84 -13.24 34.99
N LEU A 738 12.58 -13.49 35.34
CA LEU A 738 12.17 -14.73 36.02
C LEU A 738 12.56 -15.97 35.21
N VAL A 739 12.34 -15.96 33.89
CA VAL A 739 12.73 -17.06 33.01
C VAL A 739 14.25 -17.25 32.97
N TYR A 740 15.02 -16.16 33.04
CA TYR A 740 16.48 -16.19 33.08
C TYR A 740 17.05 -16.68 34.42
N GLU A 741 16.48 -16.22 35.55
CA GLU A 741 16.94 -16.51 36.92
C GLU A 741 16.50 -17.90 37.41
N ASP A 742 15.26 -18.32 37.09
CA ASP A 742 14.67 -19.60 37.52
C ASP A 742 14.43 -20.54 36.33
N ARG A 743 15.54 -21.04 35.77
CA ARG A 743 15.51 -21.92 34.58
C ARG A 743 14.75 -23.21 34.82
N ALA A 744 14.81 -23.77 36.04
CA ALA A 744 14.13 -25.02 36.37
C ALA A 744 12.60 -24.83 36.30
N ARG A 745 12.09 -23.74 36.88
CA ARG A 745 10.67 -23.40 36.78
C ARG A 745 10.26 -23.08 35.33
N ALA A 746 11.08 -22.32 34.60
CA ALA A 746 10.80 -22.02 33.20
C ALA A 746 10.67 -23.29 32.34
N GLN A 747 11.56 -24.27 32.56
CA GLN A 747 11.49 -25.58 31.89
C GLN A 747 10.27 -26.40 32.31
N GLU A 748 9.87 -26.38 33.59
CA GLU A 748 8.62 -27.01 34.05
C GLU A 748 7.40 -26.43 33.33
N VAL A 749 7.32 -25.10 33.25
CA VAL A 749 6.25 -24.39 32.53
C VAL A 749 6.24 -24.79 31.06
N GLY A 750 7.40 -24.82 30.39
CA GLY A 750 7.53 -25.27 29.01
C GLY A 750 7.11 -26.73 28.81
N ARG A 751 7.44 -27.63 29.74
CA ARG A 751 7.01 -29.04 29.66
C ARG A 751 5.50 -29.20 29.80
N ARG A 752 4.87 -28.43 30.70
CA ARG A 752 3.42 -28.38 30.83
C ARG A 752 2.76 -27.79 29.59
N ALA A 753 3.33 -26.73 29.03
CA ALA A 753 2.90 -26.13 27.78
C ALA A 753 2.79 -27.17 26.65
N ARG A 754 3.83 -28.01 26.50
CA ARG A 754 3.82 -29.09 25.51
C ARG A 754 2.69 -30.09 25.74
N GLN A 755 2.49 -30.53 26.99
CA GLN A 755 1.42 -31.47 27.33
C GLN A 755 0.04 -30.91 26.96
N ASP A 756 -0.21 -29.64 27.30
CA ASP A 756 -1.48 -28.97 27.01
C ASP A 756 -1.70 -28.77 25.50
N ILE A 757 -0.65 -28.39 24.76
CA ILE A 757 -0.72 -28.24 23.30
C ILE A 757 -1.04 -29.58 22.64
N LEU A 758 -0.36 -30.66 23.01
CA LEU A 758 -0.63 -31.99 22.43
C LEU A 758 -2.01 -32.52 22.83
N ALA A 759 -2.50 -32.20 24.02
CA ALA A 759 -3.85 -32.60 24.44
C ALA A 759 -4.96 -31.89 23.65
N ARG A 760 -4.72 -30.67 23.14
CA ARG A 760 -5.75 -29.82 22.52
C ARG A 760 -5.62 -29.68 21.01
N LEU A 761 -4.38 -29.56 20.52
CA LEU A 761 -4.05 -29.13 19.16
C LEU A 761 -3.41 -30.25 18.33
N HIS A 762 -3.26 -31.46 18.87
CA HIS A 762 -2.75 -32.59 18.10
C HIS A 762 -3.69 -32.88 16.91
N PRO A 763 -3.16 -33.22 15.71
CA PRO A 763 -3.95 -33.44 14.50
C PRO A 763 -5.15 -34.38 14.67
N ARG A 764 -4.97 -35.49 15.40
CA ARG A 764 -6.09 -36.40 15.80
C ARG A 764 -7.23 -35.69 16.53
N VAL A 765 -6.93 -34.87 17.53
CA VAL A 765 -7.94 -34.19 18.37
C VAL A 765 -8.72 -33.17 17.54
N VAL A 766 -8.02 -32.34 16.78
CA VAL A 766 -8.64 -31.32 15.92
C VAL A 766 -9.38 -31.99 14.75
N GLY A 767 -8.80 -33.04 14.18
CA GLY A 767 -9.39 -33.83 13.10
C GLY A 767 -10.71 -34.51 13.51
N GLU A 768 -10.78 -35.09 14.71
CA GLU A 768 -12.03 -35.63 15.26
C GLU A 768 -13.10 -34.54 15.41
N HIS A 769 -12.71 -33.34 15.84
CA HIS A 769 -13.61 -32.19 15.92
C HIS A 769 -14.12 -31.76 14.54
N VAL A 770 -13.21 -31.65 13.55
CA VAL A 770 -13.57 -31.37 12.15
C VAL A 770 -14.53 -32.44 11.61
N GLY A 771 -14.25 -33.72 11.84
CA GLY A 771 -15.12 -34.83 11.43
C GLY A 771 -16.54 -34.72 12.01
N ARG A 772 -16.67 -34.37 13.30
CA ARG A 772 -17.98 -34.12 13.93
C ARG A 772 -18.74 -32.96 13.26
N LEU A 773 -18.05 -31.87 12.95
CA LEU A 773 -18.67 -30.71 12.28
C LEU A 773 -19.15 -31.06 10.87
N LEU A 774 -18.33 -31.76 10.08
CA LEU A 774 -18.68 -32.18 8.73
C LEU A 774 -19.84 -33.18 8.71
N SER A 775 -19.91 -34.09 9.68
CA SER A 775 -21.01 -35.05 9.83
C SER A 775 -22.33 -34.33 10.15
N ALA A 776 -22.28 -33.32 11.03
CA ALA A 776 -23.44 -32.52 11.38
C ALA A 776 -23.96 -31.69 10.19
N ALA A 777 -23.05 -31.17 9.35
CA ALA A 777 -23.40 -30.38 8.17
C ALA A 777 -24.05 -31.21 7.05
N THR A 778 -23.70 -32.50 6.94
CA THR A 778 -24.14 -33.38 5.84
C THR A 778 -25.29 -34.32 6.20
N GLY A 779 -25.79 -34.30 7.45
CA GLY A 779 -26.95 -35.09 7.90
C GLY A 779 -26.71 -36.60 8.03
N GLY A 780 -25.45 -37.07 7.93
CA GLY A 780 -25.08 -38.49 8.02
C GLY A 780 -24.23 -38.80 9.27
N GLY A 781 -24.72 -39.69 10.13
CA GLY A 781 -23.94 -40.20 11.26
C GLY A 781 -22.77 -41.07 10.79
N VAL A 782 -21.53 -40.72 11.18
CA VAL A 782 -20.34 -41.52 10.91
C VAL A 782 -20.37 -42.79 11.75
N ARG A 783 -20.46 -43.96 11.09
CA ARG A 783 -19.99 -45.21 11.68
C ARG A 783 -18.48 -45.27 11.47
N ALA A 784 -17.74 -45.22 12.58
CA ALA A 784 -16.30 -45.48 12.58
C ALA A 784 -16.05 -46.90 12.04
N ALA A 785 -15.20 -47.02 11.01
CA ALA A 785 -14.62 -48.29 10.62
C ALA A 785 -13.45 -48.59 11.57
N VAL A 786 -13.50 -49.78 12.19
CA VAL A 786 -12.53 -50.33 13.15
C VAL A 786 -11.19 -50.62 12.48
#